data_AF-A0A817NJ75-F1
#
_entry.id   AF-A0A817NJ75-F1
#
_cell.length_a   1.000
_cell.length_b   1.000
_cell.length_c   1.000
_cell.angle_alpha   90.00
_cell.angle_beta   90.00
_cell.angle_gamma   90.00
#
_symmetry.space_group_name_H-M   'P 1'
#
loop_
_entity.id
_entity.type
_entity.pdbx_description
1 polymer ?
#
loop_
_entity_poly.entity_id
_entity_poly.type
_entity_poly.pdbx_seq_one_letter_code
_entity_poly.pdbx_strand_id
1 'polypeptide(L)'
;MGDRLGSTSNSLSLNPVDTCNAYYSLSQDGNTTLTSPSNVIAAAAAPTTASSTTSSTLCMLIDGRPIQQRCKLLNDGLMQICRVPHARNIIEKIRFSRFLRRWEDHHLSLEHTEILSNTNEGYMDRPILYTSIEDMCPWSKTKMIDSKYRFCIRIVTNECIYFLQVGTLYLRDQWFYSLQWKRNKLKFERILRSANRPEILLKEMTHMIDFAMTIPIEDVEIHQFPLEIISEILQQQQCNLPRFVHENVIVSLAPLLEKNYPSPEICDFFSRHCRDSPRSQIVIEMFTPVVQRILKHNTDFGKYPRMRVFVQEYLHALNSQNDGLHVVQEFIKRIHGPTMICPFPRVLSNFVSVCLAAIYNFFEDRKNFRFEDKDSCRAYEEETESQLVCYTTMLQTMSTFDDWRPQLGLLLQSIPFPDEALTHDHFIEIFKNVVKNLVDDPRCEVHQTVLGIREGKEGWLEMFCLGSVACDDDGEMFSLILSKLISCCCRKKRFLLSINKLLPALMLLALRENQSSLEALCAMLDLDAVENRDNKLQLISTLQSTPIGLKLYAKVCDRQIALRELQQKGGPKKLTLPSRSTDNDLAKLLSSGSFGNLECLSLAFTNVTSACAEQLIKLPALRYLNLWSTQFGDAGLELISEHLNRLQVLNLCETQKMWNTCLKRLPFIVFSRRSLTTNNNSIIDNVIKRLSINYKKELDQLQINENINPIERIQYLKTILQTMKLREKITQDIDETKKLSNENNHDDISQMAMDELVRLRTNLNSIDNEILDRILPEAPADNDDAELEVTAGVGGQEAMLFAKELFQMYTNYANFRKWSVEIVEYDKTDIGGLRQGKAFINGLDVFKSLKYECGVHRVQRVPQTEKSGRIHTSTVTVAVLPQPKDIKIELPAKDLLAEPIRSRGPGGQHVNKSESGCRLTHLPTGIVLERQDERFFNLNKNLAIKAMKNKLYQMQYDEQQERLFQTRKQQTGSGNRNEKIRTYNIPQNRITDERLSENVHNVNEFLDGTHRLHTIIEQLKQQDRLQRLIELTNKSSN
;
A
#
# COMPACT_ATOMS: atom_id res chain seq x y z
N MET A 1 47.20 -40.12 -10.53
CA MET A 1 46.23 -41.16 -10.96
C MET A 1 44.95 -40.43 -11.29
N GLY A 2 44.45 -40.41 -12.52
CA GLY A 2 44.69 -41.35 -13.61
C GLY A 2 43.33 -41.81 -14.11
N ASP A 3 42.89 -41.17 -15.20
CA ASP A 3 42.14 -41.72 -16.34
C ASP A 3 40.75 -42.37 -16.08
N ARG A 4 39.67 -41.86 -16.70
CA ARG A 4 39.27 -41.92 -18.13
C ARG A 4 38.98 -43.34 -18.63
N LEU A 5 37.77 -43.51 -19.18
CA LEU A 5 37.27 -44.45 -20.21
C LEU A 5 35.72 -44.44 -20.09
N GLY A 6 34.86 -44.41 -21.11
CA GLY A 6 34.93 -44.23 -22.58
C GLY A 6 33.49 -43.99 -23.10
N SER A 7 33.22 -43.17 -24.12
CA SER A 7 33.08 -43.55 -25.56
C SER A 7 32.06 -44.69 -25.83
N THR A 8 31.09 -44.64 -26.75
CA THR A 8 30.82 -43.78 -27.94
C THR A 8 29.50 -44.19 -28.61
N SER A 9 28.76 -43.26 -29.26
CA SER A 9 28.09 -43.50 -30.57
C SER A 9 27.48 -42.22 -31.17
N ASN A 10 27.76 -41.92 -32.44
CA ASN A 10 27.35 -40.70 -33.17
C ASN A 10 26.14 -40.92 -34.09
N SER A 11 25.32 -39.87 -34.28
CA SER A 11 24.82 -39.33 -35.58
C SER A 11 23.70 -38.29 -35.30
N LEU A 12 23.89 -36.98 -35.51
CA LEU A 12 23.93 -36.20 -36.78
C LEU A 12 22.61 -36.16 -37.56
N SER A 13 21.81 -35.08 -37.38
CA SER A 13 21.53 -34.11 -38.47
C SER A 13 20.63 -32.91 -38.06
N LEU A 14 21.15 -31.70 -38.34
CA LEU A 14 20.50 -30.48 -38.86
C LEU A 14 19.37 -29.72 -38.09
N ASN A 15 19.66 -28.43 -37.86
CA ASN A 15 18.80 -27.31 -37.41
C ASN A 15 17.87 -26.78 -38.54
N PRO A 16 17.19 -25.61 -38.41
CA PRO A 16 16.48 -24.94 -37.29
C PRO A 16 14.99 -24.61 -37.68
N VAL A 17 14.26 -23.80 -36.88
CA VAL A 17 13.49 -22.59 -37.27
C VAL A 17 12.46 -22.19 -36.18
N ASP A 18 12.20 -20.89 -36.08
CA ASP A 18 11.27 -20.21 -35.17
C ASP A 18 9.78 -20.58 -35.33
N THR A 19 8.96 -20.31 -34.30
CA THR A 19 7.83 -19.35 -34.39
C THR A 19 7.08 -19.17 -33.07
N CYS A 20 6.65 -17.93 -32.80
CA CYS A 20 5.56 -17.62 -31.86
C CYS A 20 4.22 -17.58 -32.59
N ASN A 21 3.11 -18.00 -31.96
CA ASN A 21 1.87 -17.22 -31.74
C ASN A 21 0.58 -18.04 -31.57
N ALA A 22 -0.36 -17.42 -30.85
CA ALA A 22 -1.82 -17.64 -30.88
C ALA A 22 -2.36 -18.93 -30.21
N TYR A 23 -3.64 -19.03 -29.77
CA TYR A 23 -4.82 -18.19 -30.03
C TYR A 23 -5.70 -17.91 -28.79
N TYR A 24 -6.50 -16.84 -28.88
CA TYR A 24 -7.68 -16.52 -28.07
C TYR A 24 -8.95 -16.82 -28.90
N SER A 25 -9.96 -17.52 -28.36
CA SER A 25 -11.39 -17.50 -28.78
C SER A 25 -12.19 -18.54 -27.96
N LEU A 26 -13.18 -18.16 -27.14
CA LEU A 26 -14.59 -17.82 -27.42
C LEU A 26 -15.55 -19.01 -27.60
N SER A 27 -16.59 -19.06 -26.75
CA SER A 27 -17.97 -19.41 -27.15
C SER A 27 -18.97 -18.87 -26.12
N GLN A 28 -20.16 -18.49 -26.61
CA GLN A 28 -21.32 -18.01 -25.85
C GLN A 28 -22.42 -19.08 -25.88
N ASP A 29 -23.43 -18.99 -25.00
CA ASP A 29 -24.83 -18.91 -25.43
C ASP A 29 -25.82 -18.72 -24.25
N GLY A 30 -26.96 -18.05 -24.50
CA GLY A 30 -28.06 -17.92 -23.51
C GLY A 30 -28.94 -16.67 -23.64
N ASN A 31 -29.90 -16.66 -24.57
CA ASN A 31 -30.91 -15.60 -24.72
C ASN A 31 -31.93 -15.54 -23.55
N THR A 32 -32.44 -14.34 -23.19
CA THR A 32 -33.88 -13.96 -23.36
C THR A 32 -34.23 -12.49 -22.96
N THR A 33 -34.59 -11.69 -23.98
CA THR A 33 -35.78 -10.80 -24.10
C THR A 33 -36.27 -9.81 -23.02
N LEU A 34 -36.53 -8.57 -23.50
CA LEU A 34 -37.63 -7.62 -23.11
C LEU A 34 -37.53 -6.96 -21.70
N THR A 35 -37.83 -5.66 -21.46
CA THR A 35 -38.40 -4.53 -22.24
C THR A 35 -37.81 -3.19 -21.78
N SER A 36 -37.75 -2.17 -22.65
CA SER A 36 -37.77 -0.75 -22.25
C SER A 36 -39.20 -0.17 -22.36
N PRO A 37 -39.50 0.97 -21.73
CA PRO A 37 -39.73 2.15 -22.57
C PRO A 37 -39.32 3.53 -21.97
N SER A 38 -38.81 4.39 -22.86
CA SER A 38 -39.17 5.82 -23.00
C SER A 38 -38.73 6.90 -21.99
N ASN A 39 -37.86 7.80 -22.51
CA ASN A 39 -38.12 9.25 -22.71
C ASN A 39 -38.15 10.20 -21.47
N VAL A 40 -37.71 11.48 -21.48
CA VAL A 40 -37.44 12.42 -22.61
C VAL A 40 -36.68 13.70 -22.13
N ILE A 41 -35.81 14.30 -22.98
CA ILE A 41 -35.36 15.74 -23.03
C ILE A 41 -34.63 16.34 -21.78
N ALA A 42 -33.76 17.37 -21.86
CA ALA A 42 -32.57 17.73 -22.66
C ALA A 42 -32.14 19.17 -22.29
N ALA A 43 -30.83 19.48 -22.36
CA ALA A 43 -30.24 20.84 -22.43
C ALA A 43 -30.49 21.81 -21.24
N ALA A 44 -29.75 22.91 -21.05
CA ALA A 44 -28.33 23.26 -21.29
C ALA A 44 -28.08 24.66 -20.66
N ALA A 45 -26.87 24.96 -20.18
CA ALA A 45 -26.26 26.31 -20.20
C ALA A 45 -24.92 26.33 -19.43
N ALA A 46 -23.91 26.98 -20.02
CA ALA A 46 -22.73 27.51 -19.33
C ALA A 46 -22.73 29.04 -19.47
N PRO A 47 -21.85 29.76 -18.75
CA PRO A 47 -21.25 30.95 -19.35
C PRO A 47 -19.70 30.94 -19.32
N THR A 48 -19.14 31.52 -20.37
CA THR A 48 -17.73 31.61 -20.74
C THR A 48 -17.09 32.97 -20.43
N THR A 49 -15.77 32.97 -20.15
CA THR A 49 -14.74 33.92 -20.68
C THR A 49 -13.36 33.32 -20.39
N ALA A 50 -12.60 32.79 -21.38
CA ALA A 50 -11.64 33.50 -22.26
C ALA A 50 -10.36 33.95 -21.51
N SER A 51 -9.10 33.81 -21.99
CA SER A 51 -8.53 33.45 -23.32
C SER A 51 -6.99 33.26 -23.18
N SER A 52 -6.21 32.55 -24.02
CA SER A 52 -6.50 31.57 -25.10
C SER A 52 -5.19 31.01 -25.73
N THR A 53 -5.10 29.70 -25.99
CA THR A 53 -4.19 29.08 -26.99
C THR A 53 -4.93 27.96 -27.71
N THR A 54 -4.91 27.97 -29.04
CA THR A 54 -5.81 27.16 -29.89
C THR A 54 -5.17 25.84 -30.31
N SER A 55 -5.57 24.73 -29.68
CA SER A 55 -5.49 23.40 -30.30
C SER A 55 -6.82 23.09 -30.98
N SER A 56 -6.86 23.18 -32.30
CA SER A 56 -8.06 22.93 -33.10
C SER A 56 -8.24 21.44 -33.36
N THR A 57 -8.83 20.70 -32.41
CA THR A 57 -9.31 19.33 -32.68
C THR A 57 -10.47 19.39 -33.66
N LEU A 58 -10.16 19.26 -34.96
CA LEU A 58 -11.16 19.24 -36.02
C LEU A 58 -11.98 17.94 -35.91
N CYS A 59 -13.16 18.02 -35.30
CA CYS A 59 -14.06 16.86 -35.21
C CYS A 59 -14.64 16.57 -36.61
N MET A 60 -14.01 15.65 -37.35
CA MET A 60 -14.43 15.33 -38.71
C MET A 60 -15.76 14.57 -38.72
N LEU A 61 -16.76 15.16 -39.37
CA LEU A 61 -18.06 14.55 -39.62
C LEU A 61 -18.05 13.81 -40.97
N ILE A 62 -18.61 12.60 -40.99
CA ILE A 62 -19.08 11.93 -42.21
C ILE A 62 -20.58 11.69 -42.01
N ASP A 63 -21.41 12.12 -42.97
CA ASP A 63 -22.89 12.05 -42.91
C ASP A 63 -23.53 12.60 -41.61
N GLY A 64 -22.89 13.60 -40.97
CA GLY A 64 -23.49 14.39 -39.89
C GLY A 64 -23.75 13.65 -38.57
N ARG A 65 -23.03 12.55 -38.29
CA ARG A 65 -23.11 11.83 -37.01
C ARG A 65 -21.78 11.84 -36.25
N PRO A 66 -21.79 11.93 -34.91
CA PRO A 66 -20.59 11.75 -34.11
C PRO A 66 -20.13 10.28 -34.16
N ILE A 67 -18.81 10.07 -34.21
CA ILE A 67 -18.20 8.73 -34.12
C ILE A 67 -18.37 8.24 -32.68
N GLN A 68 -19.24 7.26 -32.45
CA GLN A 68 -19.68 6.88 -31.11
C GLN A 68 -19.19 5.50 -30.62
N GLN A 69 -18.51 4.72 -31.47
CA GLN A 69 -17.84 3.46 -31.11
C GLN A 69 -16.52 3.34 -31.88
N ARG A 70 -15.45 2.93 -31.18
CA ARG A 70 -14.19 2.51 -31.80
C ARG A 70 -14.29 1.05 -32.20
N CYS A 71 -13.73 0.71 -33.35
CA CYS A 71 -13.71 -0.64 -33.89
C CYS A 71 -12.46 -1.41 -33.43
N LYS A 72 -12.47 -2.75 -33.44
CA LYS A 72 -11.22 -3.54 -33.29
C LYS A 72 -10.60 -3.80 -34.65
N LEU A 73 -9.27 -3.90 -34.74
CA LEU A 73 -8.60 -4.29 -35.99
C LEU A 73 -9.02 -5.71 -36.36
N LEU A 74 -9.43 -5.94 -37.61
CA LEU A 74 -9.68 -7.27 -38.16
C LEU A 74 -8.48 -7.73 -38.97
N ASN A 75 -8.15 -9.01 -38.83
CA ASN A 75 -7.18 -9.70 -39.68
C ASN A 75 -7.87 -10.68 -40.63
N ASP A 76 -9.03 -11.23 -40.29
CA ASP A 76 -9.75 -12.20 -41.11
C ASP A 76 -11.26 -12.24 -40.86
N GLY A 77 -12.00 -12.95 -41.72
CA GLY A 77 -13.40 -13.32 -41.51
C GLY A 77 -14.24 -13.55 -42.77
N LEU A 78 -15.50 -13.95 -42.57
CA LEU A 78 -16.46 -14.29 -43.63
C LEU A 78 -17.18 -13.05 -44.19
N MET A 79 -17.22 -12.93 -45.51
CA MET A 79 -17.87 -11.83 -46.25
C MET A 79 -18.48 -12.36 -47.56
N GLN A 80 -19.55 -11.73 -48.05
CA GLN A 80 -20.06 -12.03 -49.40
C GLN A 80 -19.39 -11.11 -50.41
N ILE A 81 -18.94 -11.64 -51.55
CA ILE A 81 -18.22 -10.88 -52.58
C ILE A 81 -18.97 -10.90 -53.91
N CYS A 82 -18.99 -9.75 -54.58
CA CYS A 82 -19.38 -9.63 -55.99
C CYS A 82 -18.28 -8.89 -56.76
N ARG A 83 -17.77 -9.51 -57.84
CA ARG A 83 -16.72 -8.93 -58.71
C ARG A 83 -17.32 -8.44 -60.02
N VAL A 84 -17.03 -7.18 -60.36
CA VAL A 84 -17.49 -6.53 -61.59
C VAL A 84 -16.27 -6.11 -62.42
N PRO A 85 -15.92 -6.82 -63.50
CA PRO A 85 -14.89 -6.38 -64.45
C PRO A 85 -15.18 -4.99 -65.02
N HIS A 86 -14.14 -4.21 -65.33
CA HIS A 86 -14.31 -2.93 -66.00
C HIS A 86 -14.89 -3.13 -67.41
N ALA A 87 -16.09 -2.59 -67.65
CA ALA A 87 -16.81 -2.75 -68.91
C ALA A 87 -16.11 -1.98 -70.05
N ARG A 88 -15.47 -2.71 -70.96
CA ARG A 88 -14.81 -2.16 -72.16
C ARG A 88 -15.82 -1.80 -73.25
N ASN A 89 -17.03 -2.37 -73.24
CA ASN A 89 -18.07 -2.10 -74.24
C ASN A 89 -19.51 -2.27 -73.71
N ILE A 90 -20.50 -1.84 -74.50
CA ILE A 90 -21.92 -1.72 -74.09
C ILE A 90 -22.56 -3.09 -73.76
N ILE A 91 -22.15 -4.15 -74.45
CA ILE A 91 -22.68 -5.51 -74.23
C ILE A 91 -22.26 -6.03 -72.84
N GLU A 92 -21.04 -5.73 -72.40
CA GLU A 92 -20.59 -6.01 -71.04
C GLU A 92 -21.42 -5.23 -70.01
N LYS A 93 -21.68 -3.93 -70.21
CA LYS A 93 -22.57 -3.15 -69.31
C LYS A 93 -23.96 -3.77 -69.16
N ILE A 94 -24.53 -4.30 -70.25
CA ILE A 94 -25.83 -5.00 -70.22
C ILE A 94 -25.72 -6.34 -69.47
N ARG A 95 -24.65 -7.12 -69.68
CA ARG A 95 -24.38 -8.33 -68.89
C ARG A 95 -24.22 -8.02 -67.40
N PHE A 96 -23.51 -6.96 -67.02
CA PHE A 96 -23.28 -6.61 -65.62
C PHE A 96 -24.56 -6.22 -64.86
N SER A 97 -25.59 -5.70 -65.53
CA SER A 97 -26.92 -5.52 -64.92
C SER A 97 -27.56 -6.84 -64.41
N ARG A 98 -27.12 -7.99 -64.94
CA ARG A 98 -27.51 -9.33 -64.47
C ARG A 98 -26.52 -9.92 -63.45
N PHE A 99 -25.23 -9.61 -63.54
CA PHE A 99 -24.21 -10.13 -62.62
C PHE A 99 -24.27 -9.54 -61.21
N LEU A 100 -24.80 -8.33 -61.02
CA LEU A 100 -25.12 -7.76 -59.69
C LEU A 100 -26.10 -8.59 -58.83
N ARG A 101 -26.58 -9.74 -59.35
CA ARG A 101 -27.46 -10.70 -58.66
C ARG A 101 -26.71 -11.93 -58.12
N ARG A 102 -25.41 -12.06 -58.35
CA ARG A 102 -24.61 -13.20 -57.88
C ARG A 102 -23.54 -12.73 -56.90
N TRP A 103 -23.58 -13.32 -55.70
CA TRP A 103 -22.66 -13.10 -54.59
C TRP A 103 -22.13 -14.46 -54.18
N GLU A 104 -20.86 -14.53 -53.80
CA GLU A 104 -20.19 -15.75 -53.36
C GLU A 104 -19.63 -15.52 -51.94
N ASP A 105 -19.74 -16.53 -51.08
CA ASP A 105 -19.26 -16.45 -49.69
C ASP A 105 -17.76 -16.77 -49.66
N HIS A 106 -16.96 -15.82 -49.15
CA HIS A 106 -15.51 -15.93 -49.07
C HIS A 106 -15.04 -15.71 -47.63
N HIS A 107 -14.06 -16.50 -47.20
CA HIS A 107 -13.27 -16.19 -46.01
C HIS A 107 -12.07 -15.37 -46.45
N LEU A 108 -11.98 -14.10 -46.04
CA LEU A 108 -10.86 -13.23 -46.38
C LEU A 108 -9.84 -13.17 -45.24
N SER A 109 -8.57 -13.04 -45.58
CA SER A 109 -7.51 -12.61 -44.65
C SER A 109 -6.79 -11.36 -45.17
N LEU A 110 -6.41 -10.49 -44.24
CA LEU A 110 -5.72 -9.22 -44.44
C LEU A 110 -4.23 -9.39 -44.12
N GLU A 111 -3.54 -10.05 -45.03
CA GLU A 111 -2.09 -10.24 -44.95
C GLU A 111 -1.33 -8.91 -45.09
N HIS A 112 -0.01 -8.96 -45.00
CA HIS A 112 0.86 -7.80 -45.01
C HIS A 112 0.84 -7.02 -46.34
N THR A 113 0.81 -7.73 -47.49
CA THR A 113 0.88 -7.12 -48.83
C THR A 113 -0.42 -7.13 -49.62
N GLU A 114 -1.37 -7.97 -49.24
CA GLU A 114 -2.53 -8.30 -50.05
C GLU A 114 -3.73 -8.81 -49.24
N ILE A 115 -4.89 -8.78 -49.88
CA ILE A 115 -6.13 -9.38 -49.39
C ILE A 115 -6.24 -10.76 -50.05
N LEU A 116 -6.18 -11.82 -49.24
CA LEU A 116 -6.27 -13.20 -49.67
C LEU A 116 -7.65 -13.78 -49.38
N SER A 117 -8.03 -14.82 -50.13
CA SER A 117 -9.25 -15.59 -49.88
C SER A 117 -8.87 -17.04 -49.60
N ASN A 118 -9.30 -17.56 -48.44
CA ASN A 118 -9.00 -18.92 -47.98
C ASN A 118 -9.98 -19.96 -48.56
N THR A 119 -10.93 -19.53 -49.39
CA THR A 119 -11.82 -20.39 -50.17
C THR A 119 -11.22 -20.62 -51.55
N ASN A 120 -10.83 -21.86 -51.86
CA ASN A 120 -10.00 -22.21 -53.03
C ASN A 120 -10.61 -21.96 -54.42
N GLU A 121 -11.88 -21.52 -54.51
CA GLU A 121 -12.57 -21.23 -55.76
C GLU A 121 -13.53 -20.03 -55.57
N GLY A 122 -13.77 -19.23 -56.63
CA GLY A 122 -14.78 -18.16 -56.65
C GLY A 122 -14.28 -16.82 -57.21
N TYR A 123 -15.01 -15.73 -56.92
CA TYR A 123 -14.73 -14.40 -57.47
C TYR A 123 -13.39 -13.77 -57.02
N MET A 124 -12.76 -14.25 -55.95
CA MET A 124 -11.38 -13.92 -55.55
C MET A 124 -10.40 -15.11 -55.76
N ASP A 125 -10.29 -15.56 -57.02
CA ASP A 125 -9.31 -16.55 -57.48
C ASP A 125 -7.84 -16.06 -57.40
N ARG A 126 -7.65 -14.74 -57.28
CA ARG A 126 -6.34 -14.08 -57.13
C ARG A 126 -6.39 -13.07 -55.97
N PRO A 127 -5.30 -12.93 -55.21
CA PRO A 127 -5.23 -11.94 -54.14
C PRO A 127 -5.28 -10.50 -54.69
N ILE A 128 -5.87 -9.60 -53.90
CA ILE A 128 -5.87 -8.16 -54.21
C ILE A 128 -4.70 -7.51 -53.48
N LEU A 129 -3.61 -7.23 -54.21
CA LEU A 129 -2.50 -6.42 -53.73
C LEU A 129 -2.99 -5.05 -53.25
N TYR A 130 -2.60 -4.57 -52.06
CA TYR A 130 -3.01 -3.22 -51.60
C TYR A 130 -2.55 -2.10 -52.54
N THR A 131 -1.50 -2.35 -53.32
CA THR A 131 -0.94 -1.43 -54.33
C THR A 131 -1.75 -1.35 -55.61
N SER A 132 -2.64 -2.31 -55.89
CA SER A 132 -3.53 -2.29 -57.07
C SER A 132 -4.89 -1.65 -56.77
N ILE A 133 -5.13 -1.25 -55.52
CA ILE A 133 -6.33 -0.53 -55.12
C ILE A 133 -6.15 0.95 -55.49
N GLU A 134 -7.00 1.45 -56.38
CA GLU A 134 -7.09 2.86 -56.75
C GLU A 134 -7.94 3.61 -55.71
N ASP A 135 -9.21 3.19 -55.58
CA ASP A 135 -10.23 3.81 -54.71
C ASP A 135 -10.88 2.78 -53.78
N MET A 136 -11.29 3.23 -52.60
CA MET A 136 -11.99 2.41 -51.61
C MET A 136 -12.97 3.29 -50.83
N CYS A 137 -14.25 2.90 -50.77
CA CYS A 137 -15.25 3.65 -50.02
C CYS A 137 -16.37 2.75 -49.45
N PRO A 138 -16.95 3.12 -48.29
CA PRO A 138 -18.19 2.52 -47.82
C PRO A 138 -19.33 2.94 -48.75
N TRP A 139 -20.07 1.99 -49.30
CA TRP A 139 -21.12 2.27 -50.27
C TRP A 139 -22.35 2.86 -49.57
N SER A 140 -22.63 4.15 -49.81
CA SER A 140 -23.69 4.91 -49.10
C SER A 140 -25.06 4.84 -49.80
N LYS A 141 -26.11 5.22 -49.07
CA LYS A 141 -27.53 4.98 -49.41
C LYS A 141 -28.02 5.62 -50.72
N THR A 142 -27.29 6.57 -51.30
CA THR A 142 -27.83 7.51 -52.31
C THR A 142 -27.83 7.00 -53.76
N LYS A 143 -27.40 5.75 -54.03
CA LYS A 143 -27.19 5.24 -55.41
C LYS A 143 -27.77 3.86 -55.75
N MET A 144 -28.68 3.29 -54.95
CA MET A 144 -29.44 2.11 -55.40
C MET A 144 -30.88 2.06 -54.88
N ILE A 145 -31.77 1.53 -55.72
CA ILE A 145 -33.23 1.50 -55.56
C ILE A 145 -33.72 0.30 -54.72
N ASP A 146 -32.85 -0.67 -54.43
CA ASP A 146 -33.22 -1.97 -53.85
C ASP A 146 -32.73 -2.11 -52.39
N SER A 147 -33.60 -2.56 -51.48
CA SER A 147 -33.30 -2.60 -50.04
C SER A 147 -32.46 -3.79 -49.60
N LYS A 148 -32.18 -4.74 -50.50
CA LYS A 148 -31.54 -6.04 -50.21
C LYS A 148 -30.03 -6.00 -49.96
N TYR A 149 -29.32 -5.03 -50.53
CA TYR A 149 -27.85 -4.95 -50.49
C TYR A 149 -27.38 -3.79 -49.60
N ARG A 150 -27.49 -3.99 -48.29
CA ARG A 150 -27.07 -3.00 -47.28
C ARG A 150 -25.72 -3.40 -46.68
N PHE A 151 -24.93 -2.39 -46.33
CA PHE A 151 -23.63 -2.51 -45.65
C PHE A 151 -22.48 -3.08 -46.50
N CYS A 152 -22.29 -2.55 -47.71
CA CYS A 152 -21.19 -2.97 -48.59
C CYS A 152 -20.00 -1.98 -48.58
N ILE A 153 -18.79 -2.50 -48.82
CA ILE A 153 -17.56 -1.74 -49.12
C ILE A 153 -17.26 -1.93 -50.61
N ARG A 154 -16.89 -0.85 -51.30
CA ARG A 154 -16.36 -0.88 -52.67
C ARG A 154 -14.84 -0.81 -52.64
N ILE A 155 -14.18 -1.68 -53.38
CA ILE A 155 -12.76 -1.62 -53.71
C ILE A 155 -12.64 -1.55 -55.24
N VAL A 156 -11.93 -0.54 -55.77
CA VAL A 156 -11.67 -0.39 -57.20
C VAL A 156 -10.21 -0.72 -57.47
N THR A 157 -9.95 -1.62 -58.40
CA THR A 157 -8.62 -1.90 -58.94
C THR A 157 -8.56 -1.60 -60.44
N ASN A 158 -7.36 -1.58 -61.01
CA ASN A 158 -7.13 -1.30 -62.43
C ASN A 158 -7.87 -2.26 -63.39
N GLU A 159 -8.29 -3.45 -62.93
CA GLU A 159 -8.96 -4.47 -63.75
C GLU A 159 -10.46 -4.63 -63.45
N CYS A 160 -10.86 -4.43 -62.20
CA CYS A 160 -12.24 -4.71 -61.75
C CYS A 160 -12.62 -3.98 -60.46
N ILE A 161 -13.91 -4.00 -60.14
CA ILE A 161 -14.50 -3.45 -58.92
C ILE A 161 -15.00 -4.63 -58.08
N TYR A 162 -14.58 -4.69 -56.82
CA TYR A 162 -15.07 -5.63 -55.83
C TYR A 162 -16.06 -4.95 -54.89
N PHE A 163 -17.14 -5.67 -54.58
CA PHE A 163 -18.09 -5.33 -53.54
C PHE A 163 -17.99 -6.37 -52.42
N LEU A 164 -17.70 -5.92 -51.21
CA LEU A 164 -17.66 -6.76 -50.01
C LEU A 164 -18.91 -6.45 -49.17
N GLN A 165 -19.81 -7.42 -48.97
CA GLN A 165 -21.02 -7.28 -48.15
C GLN A 165 -20.89 -8.02 -46.83
N VAL A 166 -21.36 -7.39 -45.75
CA VAL A 166 -21.36 -7.94 -44.38
C VAL A 166 -22.71 -7.74 -43.69
N GLY A 167 -22.95 -8.51 -42.62
CA GLY A 167 -24.24 -8.53 -41.94
C GLY A 167 -24.66 -7.24 -41.21
N THR A 168 -23.72 -6.36 -40.84
CA THR A 168 -24.04 -5.16 -40.04
C THR A 168 -23.25 -3.91 -40.47
N LEU A 169 -23.81 -2.73 -40.15
CA LEU A 169 -23.14 -1.43 -40.33
C LEU A 169 -21.79 -1.37 -39.59
N TYR A 170 -21.77 -1.86 -38.34
CA TYR A 170 -20.56 -1.87 -37.50
C TYR A 170 -19.46 -2.74 -38.12
N LEU A 171 -19.79 -3.95 -38.60
CA LEU A 171 -18.83 -4.81 -39.29
C LEU A 171 -18.32 -4.16 -40.58
N ARG A 172 -19.17 -3.46 -41.34
CA ARG A 172 -18.72 -2.75 -42.56
C ARG A 172 -17.68 -1.70 -42.22
N ASP A 173 -17.95 -0.90 -41.19
CA ASP A 173 -17.06 0.20 -40.80
C ASP A 173 -15.76 -0.36 -40.20
N GLN A 174 -15.85 -1.40 -39.37
CA GLN A 174 -14.71 -2.15 -38.85
C GLN A 174 -13.81 -2.71 -39.97
N TRP A 175 -14.38 -3.38 -40.97
CA TRP A 175 -13.63 -3.89 -42.13
C TRP A 175 -13.04 -2.76 -42.98
N PHE A 176 -13.81 -1.70 -43.24
CA PHE A 176 -13.35 -0.55 -44.02
C PHE A 176 -12.14 0.13 -43.37
N TYR A 177 -12.19 0.41 -42.07
CA TYR A 177 -11.06 1.00 -41.36
C TYR A 177 -9.87 0.02 -41.26
N SER A 178 -10.10 -1.28 -41.09
CA SER A 178 -9.01 -2.28 -41.03
C SER A 178 -8.27 -2.38 -42.37
N LEU A 179 -9.00 -2.38 -43.49
CA LEU A 179 -8.46 -2.31 -44.83
C LEU A 179 -7.73 -0.98 -45.10
N GLN A 180 -8.29 0.13 -44.64
CA GLN A 180 -7.67 1.46 -44.73
C GLN A 180 -6.36 1.53 -43.92
N TRP A 181 -6.30 0.88 -42.75
CA TRP A 181 -5.08 0.74 -41.95
C TRP A 181 -4.00 -0.04 -42.72
N LYS A 182 -4.27 -1.30 -43.12
CA LYS A 182 -3.30 -2.17 -43.80
C LYS A 182 -2.74 -1.54 -45.08
N ARG A 183 -3.60 -0.92 -45.91
CA ARG A 183 -3.19 -0.20 -47.13
C ARG A 183 -2.25 0.97 -46.84
N ASN A 184 -2.52 1.77 -45.80
CA ASN A 184 -1.67 2.90 -45.45
C ASN A 184 -0.40 2.48 -44.71
N LYS A 185 -0.44 1.42 -43.88
CA LYS A 185 0.74 0.81 -43.24
C LYS A 185 1.83 0.50 -44.27
N LEU A 186 1.49 -0.30 -45.28
CA LEU A 186 2.39 -0.68 -46.38
C LEU A 186 2.84 0.53 -47.21
N LYS A 187 2.00 1.56 -47.35
CA LYS A 187 2.38 2.82 -48.02
C LYS A 187 3.44 3.58 -47.21
N PHE A 188 3.25 3.74 -45.90
CA PHE A 188 4.19 4.43 -45.03
C PHE A 188 5.54 3.69 -44.95
N GLU A 189 5.53 2.35 -44.80
CA GLU A 189 6.74 1.52 -44.82
C GLU A 189 7.58 1.76 -46.09
N ARG A 190 6.95 1.79 -47.26
CA ARG A 190 7.65 2.02 -48.54
C ARG A 190 8.17 3.45 -48.70
N ILE A 191 7.38 4.45 -48.30
CA ILE A 191 7.76 5.85 -48.42
C ILE A 191 8.91 6.16 -47.47
N LEU A 192 8.81 5.75 -46.21
CA LEU A 192 9.82 6.04 -45.19
C LEU A 192 11.13 5.27 -45.43
N ARG A 193 11.09 4.06 -46.02
CA ARG A 193 12.30 3.32 -46.44
C ARG A 193 12.95 3.83 -47.74
N SER A 194 12.31 4.76 -48.46
CA SER A 194 12.85 5.34 -49.71
C SER A 194 13.10 6.86 -49.67
N ALA A 195 12.64 7.54 -48.62
CA ALA A 195 12.77 8.99 -48.46
C ALA A 195 14.15 9.40 -47.91
N ASN A 196 15.06 9.81 -48.81
CA ASN A 196 16.39 10.30 -48.46
C ASN A 196 16.46 11.79 -48.05
N ARG A 197 15.35 12.55 -48.10
CA ARG A 197 15.31 13.98 -47.73
C ARG A 197 14.62 14.18 -46.38
N PRO A 198 15.25 14.87 -45.40
CA PRO A 198 14.73 14.97 -44.04
C PRO A 198 13.39 15.73 -43.95
N GLU A 199 13.16 16.72 -44.81
CA GLU A 199 11.89 17.48 -44.88
C GLU A 199 10.70 16.60 -45.30
N ILE A 200 10.94 15.68 -46.25
CA ILE A 200 9.93 14.74 -46.76
C ILE A 200 9.68 13.66 -45.71
N LEU A 201 10.75 13.13 -45.14
CA LEU A 201 10.72 12.15 -44.05
C LEU A 201 9.89 12.66 -42.87
N LEU A 202 10.14 13.88 -42.39
CA LEU A 202 9.40 14.53 -41.30
C LEU A 202 7.91 14.69 -41.64
N LYS A 203 7.59 15.15 -42.86
CA LYS A 203 6.20 15.35 -43.29
C LYS A 203 5.43 14.03 -43.32
N GLU A 204 6.04 12.97 -43.83
CA GLU A 204 5.41 11.65 -43.91
C GLU A 204 5.37 10.93 -42.55
N MET A 205 6.34 11.16 -41.65
CA MET A 205 6.23 10.77 -40.24
C MET A 205 5.04 11.44 -39.57
N THR A 206 4.87 12.75 -39.73
CA THR A 206 3.73 13.50 -39.16
C THR A 206 2.40 12.95 -39.69
N HIS A 207 2.28 12.75 -41.01
CA HIS A 207 1.10 12.13 -41.61
C HIS A 207 0.80 10.71 -41.08
N MET A 208 1.83 9.89 -40.84
CA MET A 208 1.68 8.55 -40.27
C MET A 208 1.15 8.61 -38.84
N ILE A 209 1.67 9.52 -38.02
CA ILE A 209 1.25 9.70 -36.63
C ILE A 209 -0.18 10.27 -36.56
N ASP A 210 -0.48 11.31 -37.34
CA ASP A 210 -1.83 11.89 -37.44
C ASP A 210 -2.85 10.82 -37.88
N PHE A 211 -2.49 9.97 -38.86
CA PHE A 211 -3.35 8.88 -39.31
C PHE A 211 -3.58 7.83 -38.20
N ALA A 212 -2.54 7.43 -37.47
CA ALA A 212 -2.66 6.50 -36.34
C ALA A 212 -3.51 7.08 -35.19
N MET A 213 -3.45 8.39 -34.95
CA MET A 213 -4.22 9.06 -33.90
C MET A 213 -5.67 9.39 -34.31
N THR A 214 -5.98 9.43 -35.61
CA THR A 214 -7.33 9.77 -36.13
C THR A 214 -8.15 8.57 -36.59
N ILE A 215 -7.52 7.42 -36.88
CA ILE A 215 -8.25 6.22 -37.29
C ILE A 215 -9.12 5.68 -36.14
N PRO A 216 -10.41 5.37 -36.34
CA PRO A 216 -11.32 4.97 -35.27
C PRO A 216 -11.21 3.47 -34.92
N ILE A 217 -9.98 2.98 -34.76
CA ILE A 217 -9.68 1.61 -34.35
C ILE A 217 -8.93 1.63 -33.00
N GLU A 218 -9.31 0.73 -32.11
CA GLU A 218 -8.69 0.53 -30.80
C GLU A 218 -7.86 -0.75 -30.81
N ASP A 219 -6.60 -0.62 -31.22
CA ASP A 219 -5.61 -1.69 -31.22
C ASP A 219 -4.22 -1.16 -30.79
N VAL A 220 -3.39 -2.03 -30.22
CA VAL A 220 -2.01 -1.72 -29.80
C VAL A 220 -1.11 -1.55 -31.03
N GLU A 221 -1.30 -2.36 -32.08
CA GLU A 221 -0.49 -2.33 -33.31
C GLU A 221 -0.48 -0.92 -33.94
N ILE A 222 -1.60 -0.20 -33.85
CA ILE A 222 -1.78 1.13 -34.44
C ILE A 222 -0.88 2.19 -33.80
N HIS A 223 -0.70 2.11 -32.48
CA HIS A 223 0.10 3.07 -31.72
C HIS A 223 1.59 2.64 -31.66
N GLN A 224 1.86 1.34 -31.77
CA GLN A 224 3.19 0.77 -31.73
C GLN A 224 3.92 0.88 -33.09
N PHE A 225 3.24 0.61 -34.21
CA PHE A 225 3.83 0.63 -35.55
C PHE A 225 4.56 1.95 -35.91
N PRO A 226 4.00 3.16 -35.65
CA PRO A 226 4.73 4.40 -35.91
C PRO A 226 6.02 4.52 -35.09
N LEU A 227 6.03 4.03 -33.85
CA LEU A 227 7.21 4.04 -32.98
C LEU A 227 8.28 3.07 -33.49
N GLU A 228 7.89 1.87 -33.95
CA GLU A 228 8.80 0.88 -34.55
C GLU A 228 9.48 1.44 -35.81
N ILE A 229 8.71 1.98 -36.74
CA ILE A 229 9.25 2.54 -37.99
C ILE A 229 10.16 3.74 -37.72
N ILE A 230 9.79 4.64 -36.80
CA ILE A 230 10.65 5.77 -36.42
C ILE A 230 11.93 5.27 -35.74
N SER A 231 11.88 4.17 -34.99
CA SER A 231 13.07 3.52 -34.40
C SER A 231 14.00 2.94 -35.47
N GLU A 232 13.47 2.22 -36.47
CA GLU A 232 14.25 1.73 -37.63
C GLU A 232 14.97 2.90 -38.34
N ILE A 233 14.28 4.01 -38.56
CA ILE A 233 14.83 5.18 -39.26
C ILE A 233 15.93 5.87 -38.44
N LEU A 234 15.71 6.08 -37.14
CA LEU A 234 16.70 6.66 -36.23
C LEU A 234 17.97 5.79 -36.13
N GLN A 235 17.79 4.46 -36.17
CA GLN A 235 18.89 3.48 -36.19
C GLN A 235 19.66 3.53 -37.51
N GLN A 236 18.98 3.55 -38.67
CA GLN A 236 19.60 3.57 -39.99
C GLN A 236 20.37 4.86 -40.28
N GLN A 237 19.84 6.02 -39.88
CA GLN A 237 20.45 7.33 -40.14
C GLN A 237 21.62 7.67 -39.18
N GLN A 238 22.00 6.76 -38.26
CA GLN A 238 22.95 7.00 -37.16
C GLN A 238 22.65 8.28 -36.36
N CYS A 239 21.42 8.77 -36.40
CA CYS A 239 20.97 10.04 -35.83
C CYS A 239 21.71 11.31 -36.33
N ASN A 240 22.31 11.28 -37.54
CA ASN A 240 22.85 12.48 -38.22
C ASN A 240 21.74 13.33 -38.88
N LEU A 241 20.65 13.58 -38.15
CA LEU A 241 19.62 14.54 -38.59
C LEU A 241 20.12 15.98 -38.32
N PRO A 242 19.77 16.97 -39.15
CA PRO A 242 20.09 18.35 -38.85
C PRO A 242 19.40 18.83 -37.57
N ARG A 243 20.08 19.64 -36.74
CA ARG A 243 19.57 20.10 -35.44
C ARG A 243 18.18 20.76 -35.50
N PHE A 244 17.87 21.49 -36.57
CA PHE A 244 16.53 22.10 -36.77
C PHE A 244 15.41 21.08 -37.05
N VAL A 245 15.75 19.85 -37.45
CA VAL A 245 14.80 18.76 -37.67
C VAL A 245 14.51 18.02 -36.36
N HIS A 246 15.46 18.01 -35.40
CA HIS A 246 15.32 17.28 -34.13
C HIS A 246 14.05 17.69 -33.37
N GLU A 247 13.87 19.00 -33.20
CA GLU A 247 12.73 19.57 -32.49
C GLU A 247 11.39 19.19 -33.13
N ASN A 248 11.31 19.26 -34.46
CA ASN A 248 10.11 18.89 -35.21
C ASN A 248 9.77 17.39 -35.10
N VAL A 249 10.78 16.50 -35.08
CA VAL A 249 10.56 15.06 -34.86
C VAL A 249 10.04 14.79 -33.45
N ILE A 250 10.56 15.48 -32.42
CA ILE A 250 10.09 15.34 -31.03
C ILE A 250 8.63 15.83 -30.91
N VAL A 251 8.31 16.98 -31.50
CA VAL A 251 6.94 17.53 -31.50
C VAL A 251 5.96 16.59 -32.21
N SER A 252 6.38 15.98 -33.33
CA SER A 252 5.56 14.99 -34.06
C SER A 252 5.33 13.71 -33.24
N LEU A 253 6.32 13.27 -32.45
CA LEU A 253 6.23 12.06 -31.61
C LEU A 253 5.37 12.23 -30.34
N ALA A 254 5.24 13.46 -29.82
CA ALA A 254 4.61 13.71 -28.53
C ALA A 254 3.19 13.12 -28.35
N PRO A 255 2.26 13.17 -29.34
CA PRO A 255 0.92 12.58 -29.20
C PRO A 255 0.92 11.07 -28.94
N LEU A 256 1.88 10.32 -29.50
CA LEU A 256 2.02 8.87 -29.25
C LEU A 256 2.62 8.60 -27.87
N LEU A 257 3.59 9.43 -27.47
CA LEU A 257 4.29 9.31 -26.20
C LEU A 257 3.47 9.84 -25.01
N GLU A 258 2.26 10.35 -25.22
CA GLU A 258 1.29 10.60 -24.16
C GLU A 258 0.74 9.29 -23.55
N LYS A 259 0.80 8.17 -24.30
CA LYS A 259 0.23 6.87 -23.87
C LYS A 259 1.20 5.69 -23.96
N ASN A 260 2.29 5.82 -24.70
CA ASN A 260 3.27 4.76 -24.92
C ASN A 260 4.63 5.08 -24.28
N TYR A 261 5.48 4.07 -24.16
CA TYR A 261 6.89 4.26 -23.78
C TYR A 261 7.74 4.53 -25.04
N PRO A 262 8.77 5.36 -24.95
CA PRO A 262 9.75 5.49 -26.03
C PRO A 262 10.53 4.18 -26.21
N SER A 263 10.89 3.85 -27.45
CA SER A 263 11.80 2.74 -27.76
C SER A 263 13.23 3.04 -27.29
N PRO A 264 14.12 2.03 -27.25
CA PRO A 264 15.53 2.24 -26.93
C PRO A 264 16.22 3.25 -27.87
N GLU A 265 15.89 3.26 -29.15
CA GLU A 265 16.42 4.17 -30.18
C GLU A 265 15.91 5.60 -30.00
N ILE A 266 14.62 5.75 -29.67
CA ILE A 266 14.00 7.05 -29.35
C ILE A 266 14.61 7.62 -28.05
N CYS A 267 14.92 6.77 -27.06
CA CYS A 267 15.62 7.19 -25.84
C CYS A 267 17.02 7.75 -26.15
N ASP A 268 17.81 7.10 -27.00
CA ASP A 268 19.12 7.63 -27.41
C ASP A 268 19.00 8.96 -28.16
N PHE A 269 17.99 9.07 -29.03
CA PHE A 269 17.70 10.31 -29.76
C PHE A 269 17.33 11.47 -28.83
N PHE A 270 16.44 11.24 -27.85
CA PHE A 270 16.09 12.25 -26.85
C PHE A 270 17.26 12.58 -25.92
N SER A 271 18.08 11.58 -25.55
CA SER A 271 19.30 11.77 -24.76
C SER A 271 20.27 12.74 -25.44
N ARG A 272 20.52 12.57 -26.75
CA ARG A 272 21.34 13.52 -27.52
C ARG A 272 20.70 14.91 -27.58
N HIS A 273 19.38 15.02 -27.77
CA HIS A 273 18.74 16.33 -27.78
C HIS A 273 18.84 17.07 -26.43
N CYS A 274 18.69 16.35 -25.30
CA CYS A 274 18.92 16.92 -23.97
C CYS A 274 20.35 17.46 -23.82
N ARG A 275 21.35 16.77 -24.36
CA ARG A 275 22.76 17.17 -24.29
C ARG A 275 23.11 18.33 -25.23
N ASP A 276 22.60 18.29 -26.48
CA ASP A 276 22.87 19.30 -27.50
C ASP A 276 22.14 20.63 -27.20
N SER A 277 20.89 20.54 -26.73
CA SER A 277 19.95 21.65 -26.54
C SER A 277 19.29 21.63 -25.14
N PRO A 278 20.05 21.63 -24.01
CA PRO A 278 19.48 21.44 -22.68
C PRO A 278 18.46 22.52 -22.29
N ARG A 279 18.64 23.75 -22.80
CA ARG A 279 17.73 24.90 -22.59
C ARG A 279 16.58 25.00 -23.60
N SER A 280 16.32 23.98 -24.42
CA SER A 280 15.15 24.00 -25.32
C SER A 280 13.86 23.82 -24.53
N GLN A 281 12.84 24.63 -24.86
CA GLN A 281 11.51 24.57 -24.25
C GLN A 281 10.87 23.17 -24.38
N ILE A 282 11.23 22.42 -25.43
CA ILE A 282 10.76 21.05 -25.69
C ILE A 282 11.17 20.07 -24.58
N VAL A 283 12.33 20.27 -23.94
CA VAL A 283 12.76 19.45 -22.80
C VAL A 283 11.76 19.59 -21.65
N ILE A 284 11.36 20.83 -21.32
CA ILE A 284 10.42 21.11 -20.23
C ILE A 284 8.99 20.69 -20.61
N GLU A 285 8.52 20.99 -21.81
CA GLU A 285 7.10 20.77 -22.17
C GLU A 285 6.82 19.31 -22.56
N MET A 286 7.68 18.69 -23.38
CA MET A 286 7.41 17.38 -23.99
C MET A 286 8.05 16.20 -23.27
N PHE A 287 9.27 16.33 -22.74
CA PHE A 287 9.93 15.21 -22.05
C PHE A 287 9.45 15.01 -20.62
N THR A 288 9.02 16.08 -19.93
CA THR A 288 8.45 15.99 -18.56
C THR A 288 7.36 14.93 -18.39
N PRO A 289 6.27 14.89 -19.17
CA PRO A 289 5.25 13.84 -19.03
C PRO A 289 5.77 12.42 -19.35
N VAL A 290 6.72 12.29 -20.28
CA VAL A 290 7.33 11.00 -20.64
C VAL A 290 8.21 10.47 -19.49
N VAL A 291 9.08 11.30 -18.94
CA VAL A 291 9.95 10.96 -17.81
C VAL A 291 9.14 10.69 -16.55
N GLN A 292 8.10 11.47 -16.28
CA GLN A 292 7.16 11.17 -15.19
C GLN A 292 6.53 9.78 -15.34
N ARG A 293 6.16 9.35 -16.55
CA ARG A 293 5.63 8.00 -16.78
C ARG A 293 6.70 6.92 -16.56
N ILE A 294 7.90 7.11 -17.08
CA ILE A 294 9.03 6.18 -16.89
C ILE A 294 9.32 5.98 -15.40
N LEU A 295 9.32 7.06 -14.60
CA LEU A 295 9.60 7.03 -13.16
C LEU A 295 8.45 6.44 -12.33
N LYS A 296 7.18 6.75 -12.65
CA LYS A 296 6.00 6.34 -11.88
C LYS A 296 5.58 4.88 -12.07
N HIS A 297 5.90 4.28 -13.23
CA HIS A 297 5.57 2.88 -13.53
C HIS A 297 6.67 1.90 -13.08
N ASN A 298 6.36 0.59 -13.15
CA ASN A 298 7.28 -0.52 -12.83
C ASN A 298 8.37 -0.74 -13.90
N THR A 299 9.06 0.33 -14.32
CA THR A 299 10.17 0.25 -15.28
C THR A 299 11.39 -0.40 -14.61
N ASP A 300 11.97 -1.40 -15.28
CA ASP A 300 13.19 -2.08 -14.83
C ASP A 300 14.42 -1.52 -15.58
N PHE A 301 15.11 -0.55 -14.99
CA PHE A 301 16.31 0.04 -15.61
C PHE A 301 17.48 -0.93 -15.77
N GLY A 302 17.47 -2.11 -15.13
CA GLY A 302 18.43 -3.18 -15.41
C GLY A 302 18.22 -3.82 -16.78
N LYS A 303 16.96 -3.85 -17.26
CA LYS A 303 16.59 -4.35 -18.60
C LYS A 303 16.59 -3.26 -19.67
N TYR A 304 16.29 -2.02 -19.28
CA TYR A 304 16.15 -0.88 -20.19
C TYR A 304 17.16 0.24 -19.87
N PRO A 305 18.48 0.01 -20.07
CA PRO A 305 19.52 0.96 -19.69
C PRO A 305 19.41 2.31 -20.43
N ARG A 306 19.01 2.31 -21.71
CA ARG A 306 18.82 3.55 -22.49
C ARG A 306 17.70 4.44 -21.94
N MET A 307 16.65 3.86 -21.35
CA MET A 307 15.63 4.65 -20.64
C MET A 307 16.21 5.34 -19.41
N ARG A 308 17.11 4.67 -18.67
CA ARG A 308 17.81 5.27 -17.52
C ARG A 308 18.70 6.44 -17.97
N VAL A 309 19.45 6.27 -19.06
CA VAL A 309 20.29 7.33 -19.65
C VAL A 309 19.43 8.51 -20.10
N PHE A 310 18.29 8.28 -20.77
CA PHE A 310 17.38 9.38 -21.13
C PHE A 310 16.87 10.16 -19.90
N VAL A 311 16.47 9.47 -18.83
CA VAL A 311 16.05 10.14 -17.59
C VAL A 311 17.21 10.92 -16.95
N GLN A 312 18.44 10.39 -16.99
CA GLN A 312 19.65 11.07 -16.54
C GLN A 312 19.91 12.37 -17.34
N GLU A 313 20.01 12.28 -18.67
CA GLU A 313 20.27 13.45 -19.53
C GLU A 313 19.15 14.51 -19.43
N TYR A 314 17.89 14.10 -19.27
CA TYR A 314 16.77 15.01 -18.98
C TYR A 314 16.93 15.73 -17.64
N LEU A 315 17.30 15.03 -16.56
CA LEU A 315 17.52 15.64 -15.24
C LEU A 315 18.72 16.61 -15.26
N HIS A 316 19.76 16.29 -16.02
CA HIS A 316 20.86 17.21 -16.26
C HIS A 316 20.40 18.46 -17.03
N ALA A 317 19.63 18.30 -18.11
CA ALA A 317 19.08 19.42 -18.88
C ALA A 317 18.10 20.30 -18.07
N LEU A 318 17.38 19.72 -17.09
CA LEU A 318 16.61 20.50 -16.10
C LEU A 318 17.52 21.33 -15.17
N ASN A 319 18.70 20.81 -14.78
CA ASN A 319 19.67 21.56 -13.98
C ASN A 319 20.35 22.71 -14.76
N SER A 320 20.36 22.65 -16.09
CA SER A 320 20.90 23.71 -16.96
C SER A 320 19.95 24.91 -17.17
N GLN A 321 18.73 24.86 -16.61
CA GLN A 321 17.73 25.93 -16.68
C GLN A 321 18.08 27.11 -15.75
N ASN A 322 17.36 28.24 -15.87
CA ASN A 322 17.68 29.48 -15.16
C ASN A 322 17.65 29.33 -13.62
N ASP A 323 16.65 28.61 -13.07
CA ASP A 323 16.56 28.32 -11.62
C ASP A 323 17.37 27.07 -11.21
N GLY A 324 18.08 26.47 -12.18
CA GLY A 324 18.97 25.31 -12.04
C GLY A 324 18.44 24.21 -11.12
N LEU A 325 19.19 23.95 -10.06
CA LEU A 325 18.97 22.83 -9.15
C LEU A 325 17.61 22.90 -8.43
N HIS A 326 17.05 24.11 -8.22
CA HIS A 326 15.72 24.26 -7.64
C HIS A 326 14.61 23.65 -8.52
N VAL A 327 14.77 23.68 -9.85
CA VAL A 327 13.83 23.02 -10.79
C VAL A 327 13.80 21.52 -10.58
N VAL A 328 14.98 20.91 -10.37
CA VAL A 328 15.12 19.46 -10.13
C VAL A 328 14.51 19.06 -8.79
N GLN A 329 14.74 19.86 -7.73
CA GLN A 329 14.12 19.63 -6.41
C GLN A 329 12.58 19.72 -6.48
N GLU A 330 12.05 20.72 -7.16
CA GLU A 330 10.62 20.92 -7.37
C GLU A 330 10.01 19.80 -8.23
N PHE A 331 10.74 19.30 -9.24
CA PHE A 331 10.36 18.13 -10.01
C PHE A 331 10.24 16.86 -9.14
N ILE A 332 11.19 16.61 -8.24
CA ILE A 332 11.11 15.49 -7.28
C ILE A 332 9.88 15.63 -6.39
N LYS A 333 9.63 16.82 -5.80
CA LYS A 333 8.44 17.11 -4.98
C LYS A 333 7.13 16.85 -5.74
N ARG A 334 7.05 17.26 -7.02
CA ARG A 334 5.88 17.01 -7.89
C ARG A 334 5.67 15.55 -8.24
N ILE A 335 6.73 14.75 -8.36
CA ILE A 335 6.60 13.30 -8.60
C ILE A 335 6.22 12.55 -7.31
N HIS A 336 6.79 12.95 -6.16
CA HIS A 336 6.36 12.44 -4.85
C HIS A 336 4.86 12.68 -4.63
N GLY A 337 4.41 13.90 -4.90
CA GLY A 337 3.04 14.37 -4.70
C GLY A 337 2.86 15.10 -3.35
N PRO A 338 1.73 15.80 -3.16
CA PRO A 338 1.45 16.58 -1.94
C PRO A 338 1.00 15.73 -0.73
N THR A 339 0.84 14.42 -0.91
CA THR A 339 0.42 13.48 0.13
C THR A 339 1.60 13.10 1.03
N MET A 340 1.34 12.76 2.30
CA MET A 340 2.36 12.26 3.25
C MET A 340 3.02 10.92 2.86
N ILE A 341 2.47 10.24 1.84
CA ILE A 341 2.99 8.99 1.29
C ILE A 341 2.95 9.12 -0.22
N CYS A 342 4.03 8.76 -0.91
CA CYS A 342 4.09 8.70 -2.36
C CYS A 342 3.22 7.53 -2.89
N PRO A 343 2.29 7.77 -3.83
CA PRO A 343 1.41 6.71 -4.34
C PRO A 343 2.12 5.73 -5.31
N PHE A 344 3.39 5.96 -5.67
CA PHE A 344 4.12 5.19 -6.68
C PHE A 344 5.36 4.48 -6.08
N PRO A 345 5.28 3.18 -5.72
CA PRO A 345 6.28 2.51 -4.88
C PRO A 345 7.66 2.28 -5.54
N ARG A 346 7.80 2.52 -6.86
CA ARG A 346 9.08 2.40 -7.58
C ARG A 346 9.81 3.72 -7.80
N VAL A 347 9.14 4.87 -7.65
CA VAL A 347 9.72 6.19 -7.93
C VAL A 347 11.07 6.39 -7.24
N LEU A 348 11.13 6.11 -5.93
CA LEU A 348 12.35 6.22 -5.14
C LEU A 348 13.48 5.33 -5.67
N SER A 349 13.19 4.04 -5.92
CA SER A 349 14.18 3.10 -6.46
C SER A 349 14.67 3.50 -7.85
N ASN A 350 13.78 4.05 -8.68
CA ASN A 350 14.11 4.54 -10.02
C ASN A 350 15.01 5.77 -9.96
N PHE A 351 14.68 6.77 -9.14
CA PHE A 351 15.54 7.93 -8.92
C PHE A 351 16.91 7.55 -8.34
N VAL A 352 16.95 6.72 -7.28
CA VAL A 352 18.22 6.26 -6.69
C VAL A 352 19.05 5.52 -7.74
N SER A 353 18.45 4.67 -8.58
CA SER A 353 19.18 3.99 -9.66
C SER A 353 19.77 4.97 -10.69
N VAL A 354 19.08 6.07 -11.01
CA VAL A 354 19.60 7.12 -11.89
C VAL A 354 20.74 7.89 -11.22
N CYS A 355 20.56 8.34 -9.98
CA CYS A 355 21.59 9.06 -9.22
C CYS A 355 22.87 8.23 -9.06
N LEU A 356 22.75 6.96 -8.65
CA LEU A 356 23.91 6.08 -8.50
C LEU A 356 24.64 5.85 -9.82
N ALA A 357 23.91 5.59 -10.92
CA ALA A 357 24.54 5.41 -12.23
C ALA A 357 25.27 6.67 -12.71
N ALA A 358 24.70 7.85 -12.48
CA ALA A 358 25.33 9.11 -12.85
C ALA A 358 26.60 9.40 -12.03
N ILE A 359 26.55 9.17 -10.71
CA ILE A 359 27.70 9.37 -9.81
C ILE A 359 28.83 8.38 -10.14
N TYR A 360 28.51 7.09 -10.40
CA TYR A 360 29.51 6.13 -10.85
C TYR A 360 30.17 6.54 -12.17
N ASN A 361 29.39 6.95 -13.17
CA ASN A 361 29.93 7.36 -14.47
C ASN A 361 30.88 8.55 -14.32
N PHE A 362 30.52 9.59 -13.53
CA PHE A 362 31.39 10.74 -13.27
C PHE A 362 32.79 10.33 -12.76
N PHE A 363 32.86 9.43 -11.78
CA PHE A 363 34.15 9.00 -11.21
C PHE A 363 34.91 8.03 -12.12
N GLU A 364 34.24 7.23 -12.95
CA GLU A 364 34.90 6.39 -13.96
C GLU A 364 35.44 7.22 -15.15
N ASP A 365 34.68 8.21 -15.63
CA ASP A 365 35.13 9.11 -16.69
C ASP A 365 36.34 9.93 -16.24
N ARG A 366 36.36 10.40 -14.98
CA ARG A 366 37.51 11.08 -14.38
C ARG A 366 38.77 10.20 -14.22
N LYS A 367 38.62 8.86 -14.14
CA LYS A 367 39.77 7.93 -14.19
C LYS A 367 40.35 7.82 -15.59
N ASN A 368 39.48 7.81 -16.59
CA ASN A 368 39.85 7.69 -18.00
C ASN A 368 40.46 9.00 -18.55
N PHE A 369 39.99 10.16 -18.10
CA PHE A 369 40.59 11.47 -18.42
C PHE A 369 41.91 11.72 -17.67
N ARG A 370 42.99 11.12 -18.15
CA ARG A 370 44.37 11.48 -17.75
C ARG A 370 45.17 12.04 -18.93
N PHE A 371 45.01 13.35 -19.11
CA PHE A 371 45.82 14.28 -19.92
C PHE A 371 45.80 14.16 -21.46
N GLU A 372 45.15 15.14 -22.09
CA GLU A 372 45.69 15.94 -23.20
C GLU A 372 44.91 17.28 -23.26
N ASP A 373 45.62 18.41 -23.36
CA ASP A 373 45.16 19.82 -23.20
C ASP A 373 44.58 20.31 -21.85
N LYS A 374 44.91 21.56 -21.48
CA LYS A 374 44.61 22.16 -20.16
C LYS A 374 43.45 23.15 -20.13
N ASP A 375 43.20 23.87 -21.23
CA ASP A 375 42.19 24.95 -21.24
C ASP A 375 40.78 24.43 -21.55
N SER A 376 40.66 23.36 -22.33
CA SER A 376 39.44 22.56 -22.48
C SER A 376 39.06 21.81 -21.21
N CYS A 377 40.05 21.46 -20.37
CA CYS A 377 39.87 20.68 -19.15
C CYS A 377 38.99 21.41 -18.12
N ARG A 378 39.18 22.71 -17.91
CA ARG A 378 38.45 23.48 -16.88
C ARG A 378 36.95 23.58 -17.12
N ALA A 379 36.53 23.88 -18.35
CA ALA A 379 35.10 23.98 -18.67
C ALA A 379 34.41 22.61 -18.54
N TYR A 380 35.11 21.53 -18.89
CA TYR A 380 34.63 20.16 -18.73
C TYR A 380 34.57 19.74 -17.25
N GLU A 381 35.56 20.12 -16.44
CA GLU A 381 35.57 19.94 -14.98
C GLU A 381 34.40 20.68 -14.32
N GLU A 382 34.15 21.95 -14.65
CA GLU A 382 33.03 22.74 -14.11
C GLU A 382 31.65 22.14 -14.49
N GLU A 383 31.47 21.69 -15.74
CA GLU A 383 30.22 21.08 -16.21
C GLU A 383 29.95 19.72 -15.55
N THR A 384 30.98 18.87 -15.44
CA THR A 384 30.87 17.55 -14.81
C THR A 384 30.72 17.65 -13.28
N GLU A 385 31.34 18.62 -12.62
CA GLU A 385 31.15 18.88 -11.19
C GLU A 385 29.73 19.38 -10.87
N SER A 386 29.16 20.22 -11.75
CA SER A 386 27.72 20.59 -11.69
C SER A 386 26.78 19.38 -11.78
N GLN A 387 27.13 18.37 -12.59
CA GLN A 387 26.39 17.10 -12.64
C GLN A 387 26.47 16.34 -11.30
N LEU A 388 27.67 16.20 -10.72
CA LEU A 388 27.88 15.54 -9.42
C LEU A 388 27.04 16.21 -8.31
N VAL A 389 27.09 17.55 -8.23
CA VAL A 389 26.30 18.35 -7.27
C VAL A 389 24.81 18.13 -7.47
N CYS A 390 24.32 18.10 -8.72
CA CYS A 390 22.91 17.83 -9.03
C CYS A 390 22.44 16.48 -8.46
N TYR A 391 23.06 15.37 -8.85
CA TYR A 391 22.61 14.03 -8.43
C TYR A 391 22.79 13.78 -6.93
N THR A 392 23.81 14.38 -6.31
CA THR A 392 24.01 14.28 -4.85
C THR A 392 22.94 15.08 -4.10
N THR A 393 22.56 16.26 -4.61
CA THR A 393 21.46 17.05 -4.01
C THR A 393 20.08 16.43 -4.29
N MET A 394 19.91 15.66 -5.37
CA MET A 394 18.71 14.83 -5.56
C MET A 394 18.58 13.78 -4.44
N LEU A 395 19.67 13.09 -4.08
CA LEU A 395 19.69 12.15 -2.94
C LEU A 395 19.38 12.87 -1.62
N GLN A 396 19.93 14.07 -1.41
CA GLN A 396 19.58 14.91 -0.25
C GLN A 396 18.09 15.24 -0.24
N THR A 397 17.52 15.64 -1.37
CA THR A 397 16.09 16.00 -1.49
C THR A 397 15.20 14.78 -1.20
N MET A 398 15.53 13.60 -1.74
CA MET A 398 14.80 12.36 -1.45
C MET A 398 14.85 11.97 0.03
N SER A 399 15.92 12.31 0.77
CA SER A 399 16.01 12.02 2.21
C SER A 399 15.17 12.95 3.09
N THR A 400 14.55 14.00 2.54
CA THR A 400 13.64 14.88 3.28
C THR A 400 12.22 14.32 3.43
N PHE A 401 11.85 13.26 2.69
CA PHE A 401 10.51 12.67 2.73
C PHE A 401 10.43 11.50 3.72
N ASP A 402 9.47 11.57 4.65
CA ASP A 402 9.31 10.62 5.76
C ASP A 402 9.01 9.18 5.32
N ASP A 403 8.25 8.98 4.25
CA ASP A 403 7.93 7.65 3.73
C ASP A 403 9.11 7.03 2.96
N TRP A 404 9.93 7.84 2.29
CA TRP A 404 11.09 7.39 1.52
C TRP A 404 12.31 7.08 2.37
N ARG A 405 12.53 7.79 3.50
CA ARG A 405 13.73 7.60 4.37
C ARG A 405 14.08 6.12 4.67
N PRO A 406 13.15 5.23 5.08
CA PRO A 406 13.49 3.83 5.37
C PRO A 406 13.99 3.05 4.14
N GLN A 407 13.33 3.20 3.00
CA GLN A 407 13.71 2.50 1.77
C GLN A 407 14.97 3.11 1.14
N LEU A 408 15.15 4.43 1.23
CA LEU A 408 16.37 5.11 0.82
C LEU A 408 17.57 4.64 1.65
N GLY A 409 17.42 4.57 2.97
CA GLY A 409 18.42 4.03 3.87
C GLY A 409 18.82 2.60 3.50
N LEU A 410 17.86 1.71 3.23
CA LEU A 410 18.13 0.34 2.79
C LEU A 410 18.88 0.27 1.44
N LEU A 411 18.53 1.13 0.48
CA LEU A 411 19.22 1.19 -0.83
C LEU A 411 20.66 1.72 -0.71
N LEU A 412 20.93 2.56 0.29
CA LEU A 412 22.25 3.14 0.55
C LEU A 412 23.05 2.38 1.63
N GLN A 413 22.50 1.31 2.23
CA GLN A 413 23.12 0.63 3.39
C GLN A 413 24.40 -0.12 3.02
N SER A 414 24.43 -0.79 1.85
CA SER A 414 25.70 -1.13 1.21
C SER A 414 26.18 0.14 0.53
N ILE A 415 27.19 0.80 1.10
CA ILE A 415 27.80 2.03 0.56
C ILE A 415 28.00 1.86 -0.96
N PRO A 416 27.15 2.48 -1.80
CA PRO A 416 27.04 2.13 -3.21
C PRO A 416 27.78 3.15 -4.07
N PHE A 417 28.98 3.53 -3.63
CA PHE A 417 29.80 4.56 -4.24
C PHE A 417 31.23 4.05 -4.41
N PRO A 418 31.96 4.54 -5.42
CA PRO A 418 33.39 4.24 -5.57
C PRO A 418 34.20 4.97 -4.49
N ASP A 419 35.37 4.44 -4.12
CA ASP A 419 36.22 5.01 -3.07
C ASP A 419 36.63 6.46 -3.39
N GLU A 420 36.79 6.80 -4.69
CA GLU A 420 37.09 8.16 -5.14
C GLU A 420 35.97 9.17 -4.85
N ALA A 421 34.71 8.72 -4.79
CA ALA A 421 33.60 9.57 -4.35
C ALA A 421 33.69 9.86 -2.85
N LEU A 422 34.12 8.87 -2.07
CA LEU A 422 34.24 8.97 -0.62
C LEU A 422 35.41 9.87 -0.19
N THR A 423 36.37 10.12 -1.09
CA THR A 423 37.43 11.15 -0.93
C THR A 423 37.06 12.55 -1.43
N HIS A 424 35.87 12.76 -2.00
CA HIS A 424 35.58 13.99 -2.75
C HIS A 424 34.81 15.03 -1.93
N ASP A 425 35.46 16.15 -1.60
CA ASP A 425 34.95 17.20 -0.71
C ASP A 425 33.49 17.60 -1.00
N HIS A 426 33.19 18.11 -2.21
CA HIS A 426 31.82 18.51 -2.60
C HIS A 426 30.78 17.38 -2.57
N PHE A 427 31.20 16.11 -2.74
CA PHE A 427 30.27 14.97 -2.65
C PHE A 427 29.96 14.69 -1.18
N ILE A 428 30.99 14.60 -0.34
CA ILE A 428 30.83 14.34 1.09
C ILE A 428 30.04 15.46 1.77
N GLU A 429 30.34 16.73 1.51
CA GLU A 429 29.62 17.88 2.10
C GLU A 429 28.10 17.79 1.88
N ILE A 430 27.67 17.49 0.64
CA ILE A 430 26.24 17.37 0.30
C ILE A 430 25.67 16.05 0.84
N PHE A 431 26.34 14.92 0.59
CA PHE A 431 25.84 13.58 0.93
C PHE A 431 25.73 13.35 2.45
N LYS A 432 26.57 14.00 3.25
CA LYS A 432 26.50 14.06 4.71
C LYS A 432 25.13 14.49 5.23
N ASN A 433 24.43 15.37 4.52
CA ASN A 433 23.04 15.74 4.83
C ASN A 433 22.04 14.60 4.60
N VAL A 434 22.29 13.70 3.63
CA VAL A 434 21.50 12.47 3.41
C VAL A 434 21.58 11.59 4.66
N VAL A 435 22.80 11.34 5.13
CA VAL A 435 23.04 10.50 6.32
C VAL A 435 22.46 11.15 7.57
N LYS A 436 22.62 12.46 7.73
CA LYS A 436 22.00 13.22 8.82
C LYS A 436 20.48 13.06 8.85
N ASN A 437 19.79 13.17 7.72
CA ASN A 437 18.33 12.99 7.66
C ASN A 437 17.86 11.56 8.01
N LEU A 438 18.69 10.53 7.77
CA LEU A 438 18.43 9.16 8.23
C LEU A 438 18.69 8.98 9.74
N VAL A 439 19.61 9.75 10.31
CA VAL A 439 20.03 9.74 11.71
C VAL A 439 19.11 10.57 12.62
N ASP A 440 18.42 11.56 12.04
CA ASP A 440 17.38 12.34 12.70
C ASP A 440 15.96 11.74 12.55
N ASP A 441 15.84 10.52 12.02
CA ASP A 441 14.56 9.81 11.92
C ASP A 441 14.05 9.30 13.28
N PRO A 442 12.75 9.45 13.62
CA PRO A 442 12.22 8.93 14.88
C PRO A 442 12.18 7.39 14.94
N ARG A 443 12.31 6.67 13.82
CA ARG A 443 12.15 5.21 13.76
C ARG A 443 13.49 4.49 13.89
N CYS A 444 13.61 3.67 14.94
CA CYS A 444 14.77 2.81 15.19
C CYS A 444 15.08 1.75 14.10
N GLU A 445 14.22 1.56 13.09
CA GLU A 445 14.56 0.75 11.91
C GLU A 445 15.45 1.50 10.92
N VAL A 446 15.26 2.82 10.76
CA VAL A 446 16.10 3.67 9.88
C VAL A 446 17.50 3.81 10.47
N HIS A 447 17.62 3.92 11.80
CA HIS A 447 18.92 3.88 12.48
C HIS A 447 19.74 2.61 12.23
N GLN A 448 19.15 1.51 11.75
CA GLN A 448 19.93 0.32 11.38
C GLN A 448 20.60 0.46 10.00
N THR A 449 20.15 1.37 9.13
CA THR A 449 20.70 1.54 7.79
C THR A 449 21.99 2.35 7.75
N VAL A 450 22.36 3.02 8.86
CA VAL A 450 23.69 3.64 9.04
C VAL A 450 24.75 2.66 9.54
N LEU A 451 24.36 1.44 9.88
CA LEU A 451 25.26 0.34 10.26
C LEU A 451 25.48 -0.60 9.06
N GLY A 452 26.68 -1.19 8.98
CA GLY A 452 27.02 -2.18 7.96
C GLY A 452 26.07 -3.40 7.97
N ILE A 453 25.73 -3.89 6.77
CA ILE A 453 24.74 -4.98 6.57
C ILE A 453 25.09 -6.27 7.34
N ARG A 454 26.39 -6.54 7.53
CA ARG A 454 26.91 -7.74 8.19
C ARG A 454 28.13 -7.40 9.05
N GLU A 455 28.37 -8.19 10.08
CA GLU A 455 29.59 -8.11 10.88
C GLU A 455 30.83 -8.20 9.97
N GLY A 456 31.76 -7.24 10.11
CA GLY A 456 32.94 -7.12 9.28
C GLY A 456 32.80 -6.25 8.02
N LYS A 457 31.60 -5.86 7.59
CA LYS A 457 31.43 -4.81 6.58
C LYS A 457 31.27 -3.44 7.25
N GLU A 458 31.88 -2.44 6.64
CA GLU A 458 31.76 -1.03 7.04
C GLU A 458 30.40 -0.47 6.61
N GLY A 459 29.84 0.42 7.43
CA GLY A 459 28.69 1.24 7.11
C GLY A 459 29.00 2.72 7.35
N TRP A 460 27.96 3.55 7.30
CA TRP A 460 28.10 5.01 7.43
C TRP A 460 28.72 5.45 8.76
N LEU A 461 28.52 4.70 9.85
CA LEU A 461 29.21 4.95 11.12
C LEU A 461 30.74 4.83 11.00
N GLU A 462 31.26 3.81 10.32
CA GLU A 462 32.70 3.65 10.10
C GLU A 462 33.26 4.69 9.12
N MET A 463 32.49 5.11 8.11
CA MET A 463 32.94 6.08 7.12
C MET A 463 33.22 7.48 7.68
N PHE A 464 32.42 7.96 8.63
CA PHE A 464 32.63 9.26 9.28
C PHE A 464 33.53 9.19 10.52
N CYS A 465 34.07 8.02 10.88
CA CYS A 465 34.94 7.87 12.03
C CYS A 465 36.27 8.63 11.84
N LEU A 466 36.83 9.20 12.92
CA LEU A 466 38.15 9.84 12.88
C LEU A 466 39.21 8.94 12.23
N GLY A 467 39.93 9.49 11.24
CA GLY A 467 40.96 8.78 10.47
C GLY A 467 40.41 7.94 9.31
N SER A 468 39.10 7.92 9.10
CA SER A 468 38.45 7.33 7.92
C SER A 468 38.44 8.30 6.73
N VAL A 469 38.26 7.74 5.53
CA VAL A 469 38.41 8.44 4.24
C VAL A 469 37.41 9.59 4.06
N ALA A 470 36.19 9.45 4.61
CA ALA A 470 35.10 10.41 4.48
C ALA A 470 34.93 11.32 5.71
N CYS A 471 35.91 11.37 6.61
CA CYS A 471 35.86 12.18 7.84
C CYS A 471 36.46 13.58 7.59
N ASP A 472 35.61 14.52 7.17
CA ASP A 472 35.93 15.93 6.87
C ASP A 472 35.81 16.87 8.09
N ASP A 473 35.18 16.42 9.19
CA ASP A 473 34.65 17.28 10.26
C ASP A 473 35.18 17.00 11.68
N ASP A 474 36.40 16.50 11.79
CA ASP A 474 37.00 16.14 13.09
C ASP A 474 36.15 15.14 13.93
N GLY A 475 35.20 14.44 13.29
CA GLY A 475 34.34 13.40 13.88
C GLY A 475 32.99 13.89 14.39
N GLU A 476 32.51 15.08 14.00
CA GLU A 476 31.19 15.60 14.39
C GLU A 476 30.04 14.69 13.95
N MET A 477 30.01 14.26 12.68
CA MET A 477 28.99 13.33 12.17
C MET A 477 29.05 11.97 12.87
N PHE A 478 30.24 11.44 13.13
CA PHE A 478 30.40 10.22 13.89
C PHE A 478 29.79 10.34 15.28
N SER A 479 30.04 11.45 15.98
CA SER A 479 29.43 11.77 17.28
C SER A 479 27.90 11.85 17.21
N LEU A 480 27.33 12.45 16.15
CA LEU A 480 25.88 12.54 15.96
C LEU A 480 25.24 11.16 15.76
N ILE A 481 25.80 10.35 14.85
CA ILE A 481 25.36 8.98 14.57
C ILE A 481 25.44 8.15 15.87
N LEU A 482 26.56 8.23 16.58
CA LEU A 482 26.82 7.51 17.84
C LEU A 482 25.79 7.87 18.93
N SER A 483 25.48 9.16 19.11
CA SER A 483 24.49 9.63 20.09
C SER A 483 23.10 9.01 19.86
N LYS A 484 22.64 9.01 18.60
CA LYS A 484 21.34 8.45 18.19
C LYS A 484 21.29 6.94 18.33
N LEU A 485 22.38 6.25 17.99
CA LEU A 485 22.49 4.80 18.16
C LEU A 485 22.55 4.34 19.63
N ILE A 486 23.14 5.14 20.53
CA ILE A 486 23.20 4.85 21.97
C ILE A 486 21.86 5.08 22.68
N SER A 487 21.07 6.05 22.19
CA SER A 487 19.75 6.41 22.72
C SER A 487 18.59 5.58 22.13
N CYS A 488 18.71 5.08 20.91
CA CYS A 488 17.75 4.17 20.27
C CYS A 488 17.72 2.77 20.92
N CYS A 489 16.58 2.07 20.79
CA CYS A 489 16.35 0.69 21.28
C CYS A 489 17.13 -0.41 20.52
N CYS A 490 18.25 -0.07 19.87
CA CYS A 490 19.20 -1.03 19.31
C CYS A 490 19.69 -2.00 20.40
N ARG A 491 20.14 -3.21 20.02
CA ARG A 491 20.68 -4.21 20.96
C ARG A 491 21.99 -3.70 21.57
N LYS A 492 21.91 -2.83 22.59
CA LYS A 492 23.01 -1.98 23.09
C LYS A 492 24.31 -2.75 23.32
N LYS A 493 24.28 -3.92 23.96
CA LYS A 493 25.48 -4.77 24.13
C LYS A 493 26.07 -5.28 22.80
N ARG A 494 25.25 -5.71 21.82
CA ARG A 494 25.76 -6.15 20.50
C ARG A 494 26.36 -5.00 19.70
N PHE A 495 25.71 -3.83 19.75
CA PHE A 495 26.23 -2.61 19.11
C PHE A 495 27.57 -2.18 19.72
N LEU A 496 27.65 -2.08 21.06
CA LEU A 496 28.89 -1.72 21.76
C LEU A 496 30.02 -2.73 21.52
N LEU A 497 29.71 -4.04 21.40
CA LEU A 497 30.69 -5.05 20.96
C LEU A 497 31.16 -4.80 19.52
N SER A 498 30.28 -4.46 18.58
CA SER A 498 30.66 -4.21 17.18
C SER A 498 31.54 -2.98 16.98
N ILE A 499 31.39 -1.93 17.81
CA ILE A 499 32.22 -0.72 17.72
C ILE A 499 33.53 -0.81 18.54
N ASN A 500 33.84 -1.95 19.18
CA ASN A 500 35.10 -2.14 19.91
C ASN A 500 36.34 -1.99 18.99
N LYS A 501 36.18 -2.23 17.67
CA LYS A 501 37.21 -1.93 16.66
C LYS A 501 37.51 -0.42 16.51
N LEU A 502 36.58 0.46 16.89
CA LEU A 502 36.67 1.92 16.82
C LEU A 502 37.14 2.55 18.14
N LEU A 503 37.57 1.74 19.12
CA LEU A 503 37.96 2.20 20.44
C LEU A 503 39.03 3.31 20.44
N PRO A 504 40.08 3.29 19.59
CA PRO A 504 41.05 4.39 19.54
C PRO A 504 40.43 5.74 19.14
N ALA A 505 39.54 5.75 18.15
CA ALA A 505 38.84 6.96 17.71
C ALA A 505 37.87 7.49 18.77
N LEU A 506 37.13 6.60 19.44
CA LEU A 506 36.29 6.94 20.59
C LEU A 506 37.09 7.58 21.73
N MET A 507 38.30 7.06 22.02
CA MET A 507 39.19 7.64 23.04
C MET A 507 39.74 9.00 22.63
N LEU A 508 40.11 9.21 21.37
CA LEU A 508 40.56 10.52 20.87
C LEU A 508 39.45 11.57 20.94
N LEU A 509 38.21 11.23 20.56
CA LEU A 509 37.06 12.13 20.73
C LEU A 509 36.72 12.38 22.20
N ALA A 510 36.84 11.37 23.06
CA ALA A 510 36.65 11.54 24.49
C ALA A 510 37.68 12.50 25.12
N LEU A 511 38.94 12.49 24.67
CA LEU A 511 39.96 13.48 25.08
C LEU A 511 39.63 14.91 24.60
N ARG A 512 38.88 15.05 23.50
CA ARG A 512 38.31 16.33 23.02
C ARG A 512 36.98 16.69 23.72
N GLU A 513 36.67 16.06 24.86
CA GLU A 513 35.43 16.21 25.64
C GLU A 513 34.12 15.93 24.88
N ASN A 514 34.16 15.12 23.81
CA ASN A 514 32.95 14.75 23.08
C ASN A 514 31.99 13.89 23.92
N GLN A 515 30.82 14.44 24.25
CA GLN A 515 29.81 13.83 25.12
C GLN A 515 29.39 12.42 24.64
N SER A 516 29.10 12.24 23.34
CA SER A 516 28.65 10.96 22.77
C SER A 516 29.70 9.86 22.96
N SER A 517 30.97 10.19 22.76
CA SER A 517 32.09 9.27 22.94
C SER A 517 32.32 8.95 24.41
N LEU A 518 32.27 9.94 25.30
CA LEU A 518 32.35 9.73 26.75
C LEU A 518 31.23 8.80 27.27
N GLU A 519 30.00 8.99 26.80
CA GLU A 519 28.86 8.11 27.12
C GLU A 519 29.02 6.70 26.54
N ALA A 520 29.57 6.57 25.32
CA ALA A 520 29.88 5.28 24.71
C ALA A 520 30.90 4.49 25.53
N LEU A 521 32.02 5.11 25.91
CA LEU A 521 33.08 4.51 26.72
C LEU A 521 32.57 4.12 28.12
N CYS A 522 31.74 4.97 28.75
CA CYS A 522 31.08 4.63 30.01
C CYS A 522 30.15 3.41 29.87
N ALA A 523 29.35 3.36 28.80
CA ALA A 523 28.44 2.24 28.53
C ALA A 523 29.20 0.93 28.20
N MET A 524 30.40 1.03 27.60
CA MET A 524 31.29 -0.12 27.38
C MET A 524 31.84 -0.68 28.69
N LEU A 525 32.23 0.18 29.65
CA LEU A 525 32.64 -0.24 30.99
C LEU A 525 31.48 -0.82 31.82
N ASP A 526 30.29 -0.23 31.73
CA ASP A 526 29.09 -0.70 32.44
C ASP A 526 28.69 -2.14 32.05
N LEU A 527 28.81 -2.48 30.77
CA LEU A 527 28.33 -3.73 30.19
C LEU A 527 29.42 -4.79 29.98
N ASP A 528 30.64 -4.49 30.45
CA ASP A 528 31.88 -5.25 30.26
C ASP A 528 32.07 -5.66 28.78
N ALA A 529 31.98 -4.69 27.88
CA ALA A 529 32.03 -4.90 26.42
C ALA A 529 33.46 -4.92 25.84
N VAL A 530 34.45 -4.44 26.58
CA VAL A 530 35.88 -4.55 26.25
C VAL A 530 36.41 -5.77 27.01
N GLU A 531 37.12 -6.69 26.35
CA GLU A 531 37.67 -7.86 27.04
C GLU A 531 39.11 -7.64 27.53
N ASN A 532 39.95 -6.94 26.75
CA ASN A 532 41.35 -6.70 27.09
C ASN A 532 41.50 -5.77 28.30
N ARG A 533 42.26 -6.22 29.31
CA ARG A 533 42.55 -5.47 30.55
C ARG A 533 43.30 -4.17 30.28
N ASP A 534 44.23 -4.15 29.34
CA ASP A 534 45.04 -2.96 29.05
C ASP A 534 44.18 -1.88 28.40
N ASN A 535 43.33 -2.27 27.44
CA ASN A 535 42.34 -1.37 26.84
C ASN A 535 41.36 -0.81 27.89
N LYS A 536 40.92 -1.60 28.89
CA LYS A 536 40.11 -1.09 30.01
C LYS A 536 40.85 -0.03 30.82
N LEU A 537 42.12 -0.26 31.15
CA LEU A 537 42.93 0.68 31.92
C LEU A 537 43.18 1.99 31.15
N GLN A 538 43.46 1.89 29.84
CA GLN A 538 43.60 3.06 28.97
C GLN A 538 42.29 3.85 28.87
N LEU A 539 41.15 3.17 28.67
CA LEU A 539 39.82 3.79 28.63
C LEU A 539 39.50 4.52 29.96
N ILE A 540 39.77 3.89 31.11
CA ILE A 540 39.59 4.49 32.44
C ILE A 540 40.47 5.74 32.59
N SER A 541 41.74 5.67 32.17
CA SER A 541 42.66 6.82 32.16
C SER A 541 42.12 7.98 31.30
N THR A 542 41.63 7.68 30.09
CA THR A 542 41.00 8.66 29.19
C THR A 542 39.77 9.33 29.83
N LEU A 543 38.89 8.56 30.48
CA LEU A 543 37.74 9.12 31.20
C LEU A 543 38.19 9.99 32.39
N GLN A 544 39.17 9.56 33.17
CA GLN A 544 39.68 10.30 34.33
C GLN A 544 40.43 11.58 33.95
N SER A 545 41.00 11.65 32.74
CA SER A 545 41.74 12.82 32.26
C SER A 545 40.86 14.02 31.87
N THR A 546 39.53 13.86 31.78
CA THR A 546 38.59 14.94 31.45
C THR A 546 37.59 15.19 32.57
N PRO A 547 37.16 16.44 32.82
CA PRO A 547 36.23 16.78 33.91
C PRO A 547 34.84 16.14 33.73
N ILE A 548 34.34 16.08 32.49
CA ILE A 548 33.06 15.44 32.15
C ILE A 548 33.19 13.92 32.28
N GLY A 549 34.27 13.34 31.72
CA GLY A 549 34.55 11.91 31.80
C GLY A 549 34.69 11.41 33.23
N LEU A 550 35.38 12.15 34.10
CA LEU A 550 35.54 11.83 35.52
C LEU A 550 34.19 11.74 36.24
N LYS A 551 33.28 12.70 35.96
CA LYS A 551 31.93 12.73 36.54
C LYS A 551 31.03 11.59 36.02
N LEU A 552 31.16 11.21 34.75
CA LEU A 552 30.44 10.07 34.19
C LEU A 552 31.00 8.73 34.70
N TYR A 553 32.33 8.61 34.80
CA TYR A 553 33.02 7.45 35.36
C TYR A 553 32.71 7.25 36.85
N ALA A 554 32.61 8.31 37.65
CA ALA A 554 32.12 8.21 39.03
C ALA A 554 30.73 7.54 39.09
N LYS A 555 29.79 7.95 38.23
CA LYS A 555 28.47 7.29 38.12
C LYS A 555 28.52 5.85 37.61
N VAL A 556 29.52 5.47 36.81
CA VAL A 556 29.80 4.06 36.44
C VAL A 556 30.23 3.29 37.70
N CYS A 557 31.22 3.81 38.44
CA CYS A 557 31.68 3.22 39.68
C CYS A 557 30.56 3.07 40.72
N ASP A 558 29.74 4.11 40.95
CA ASP A 558 28.60 4.06 41.88
C ASP A 558 27.61 2.96 41.51
N ARG A 559 27.30 2.81 40.20
CA ARG A 559 26.41 1.75 39.71
C ARG A 559 27.05 0.36 39.81
N GLN A 560 28.36 0.23 39.57
CA GLN A 560 29.08 -1.02 39.78
C GLN A 560 29.18 -1.39 41.25
N ILE A 561 29.34 -0.41 42.16
CA ILE A 561 29.31 -0.61 43.62
C ILE A 561 27.90 -1.03 44.06
N ALA A 562 26.86 -0.31 43.63
CA ALA A 562 25.47 -0.68 43.91
C ALA A 562 25.11 -2.07 43.36
N LEU A 563 25.64 -2.45 42.18
CA LEU A 563 25.51 -3.79 41.64
C LEU A 563 26.23 -4.83 42.51
N ARG A 564 27.49 -4.58 42.92
CA ARG A 564 28.25 -5.47 43.82
C ARG A 564 27.59 -5.60 45.19
N GLU A 565 27.05 -4.52 45.75
CA GLU A 565 26.26 -4.55 46.98
C GLU A 565 24.98 -5.37 46.80
N LEU A 566 24.28 -5.22 45.68
CA LEU A 566 23.09 -6.01 45.37
C LEU A 566 23.45 -7.50 45.19
N GLN A 567 24.60 -7.82 44.59
CA GLN A 567 25.15 -9.17 44.50
C GLN A 567 25.53 -9.74 45.89
N GLN A 568 26.21 -8.95 46.73
CA GLN A 568 26.53 -9.31 48.13
C GLN A 568 25.28 -9.50 48.98
N LYS A 569 24.24 -8.69 48.74
CA LYS A 569 22.89 -8.82 49.33
C LYS A 569 22.06 -9.91 48.64
N GLY A 570 22.70 -10.83 47.91
CA GLY A 570 22.12 -12.07 47.36
C GLY A 570 21.27 -11.92 46.10
N GLY A 571 21.26 -10.75 45.46
CA GLY A 571 20.53 -10.49 44.22
C GLY A 571 19.23 -9.69 44.38
N PRO A 572 18.52 -9.46 43.28
CA PRO A 572 17.22 -8.78 43.31
C PRO A 572 16.14 -9.71 43.87
N LYS A 573 15.25 -9.19 44.72
CA LYS A 573 14.11 -9.97 45.25
C LYS A 573 13.01 -10.23 44.23
N LYS A 574 12.91 -9.40 43.19
CA LYS A 574 11.91 -9.53 42.11
C LYS A 574 12.60 -9.36 40.75
N LEU A 575 12.29 -10.22 39.79
CA LEU A 575 12.81 -10.19 38.43
C LEU A 575 11.69 -10.46 37.42
N THR A 576 11.72 -9.78 36.27
CA THR A 576 10.85 -10.06 35.12
C THR A 576 11.69 -10.07 33.85
N LEU A 577 11.49 -11.06 32.98
CA LEU A 577 12.23 -11.18 31.71
C LEU A 577 11.43 -10.62 30.51
N PRO A 578 12.11 -10.06 29.49
CA PRO A 578 11.45 -9.61 28.25
C PRO A 578 10.83 -10.76 27.46
N SER A 579 9.72 -10.50 26.76
CA SER A 579 8.95 -11.51 26.00
C SER A 579 9.72 -12.29 24.92
N ARG A 580 10.89 -11.81 24.49
CA ARG A 580 11.73 -12.55 23.52
C ARG A 580 12.76 -13.50 24.17
N SER A 581 12.86 -13.53 25.50
CA SER A 581 13.81 -14.38 26.22
C SER A 581 13.52 -15.87 26.05
N THR A 582 14.59 -16.65 25.96
CA THR A 582 14.60 -18.11 25.77
C THR A 582 15.22 -18.83 26.97
N ASP A 583 15.14 -20.16 27.01
CA ASP A 583 15.80 -20.99 28.05
C ASP A 583 17.30 -20.72 28.16
N ASN A 584 17.98 -20.49 27.03
CA ASN A 584 19.41 -20.15 26.98
C ASN A 584 19.70 -18.78 27.62
N ASP A 585 18.81 -17.80 27.43
CA ASP A 585 18.96 -16.47 28.04
C ASP A 585 18.74 -16.54 29.56
N LEU A 586 17.75 -17.32 30.01
CA LEU A 586 17.50 -17.58 31.43
C LEU A 586 18.64 -18.37 32.09
N ALA A 587 19.16 -19.41 31.43
CA ALA A 587 20.30 -20.18 31.91
C ALA A 587 21.56 -19.31 32.03
N LYS A 588 21.86 -18.47 31.03
CA LYS A 588 22.97 -17.50 31.08
C LYS A 588 22.80 -16.49 32.21
N LEU A 589 21.60 -15.93 32.36
CA LEU A 589 21.29 -14.99 33.44
C LEU A 589 21.49 -15.64 34.81
N LEU A 590 20.92 -16.82 35.06
CA LEU A 590 21.05 -17.50 36.35
C LEU A 590 22.47 -18.02 36.61
N SER A 591 23.25 -18.31 35.57
CA SER A 591 24.66 -18.73 35.71
C SER A 591 25.57 -17.64 36.30
N SER A 592 25.15 -16.37 36.33
CA SER A 592 25.92 -15.27 36.93
C SER A 592 25.85 -15.21 38.48
N GLY A 593 25.39 -16.29 39.14
CA GLY A 593 25.56 -16.55 40.57
C GLY A 593 24.86 -15.62 41.57
N SER A 594 24.06 -14.66 41.09
CA SER A 594 23.63 -13.49 41.87
C SER A 594 22.12 -13.39 42.08
N PHE A 595 21.46 -14.53 42.34
CA PHE A 595 19.98 -14.61 42.46
C PHE A 595 19.49 -15.44 43.66
N GLY A 596 20.35 -15.69 44.66
CA GLY A 596 20.02 -16.50 45.85
C GLY A 596 18.83 -15.99 46.66
N ASN A 597 18.59 -14.66 46.66
CA ASN A 597 17.49 -13.98 47.35
C ASN A 597 16.29 -13.66 46.43
N LEU A 598 16.20 -14.26 45.25
CA LEU A 598 15.11 -14.02 44.31
C LEU A 598 13.81 -14.67 44.80
N GLU A 599 12.93 -13.88 45.39
CA GLU A 599 11.63 -14.31 45.93
C GLU A 599 10.53 -14.37 44.84
N CYS A 600 10.64 -13.58 43.78
CA CYS A 600 9.62 -13.45 42.73
C CYS A 600 10.24 -13.41 41.33
N LEU A 601 9.86 -14.36 40.47
CA LEU A 601 10.30 -14.43 39.08
C LEU A 601 9.10 -14.44 38.13
N SER A 602 9.10 -13.54 37.15
CA SER A 602 8.10 -13.51 36.08
C SER A 602 8.74 -13.78 34.73
N LEU A 603 8.37 -14.91 34.14
CA LEU A 603 8.70 -15.37 32.79
C LEU A 603 7.52 -15.19 31.83
N ALA A 604 6.55 -14.33 32.19
CA ALA A 604 5.33 -14.16 31.41
C ALA A 604 5.61 -13.70 29.96
N PHE A 605 4.89 -14.30 29.01
CA PHE A 605 4.99 -14.06 27.57
C PHE A 605 6.39 -14.31 26.98
N THR A 606 7.22 -15.14 27.62
CA THR A 606 8.57 -15.49 27.15
C THR A 606 8.61 -16.82 26.40
N ASN A 607 9.63 -17.01 25.57
CA ASN A 607 9.88 -18.25 24.81
C ASN A 607 10.65 -19.30 25.62
N VAL A 608 10.44 -19.36 26.94
CA VAL A 608 11.00 -20.41 27.81
C VAL A 608 10.15 -21.67 27.73
N THR A 609 10.80 -22.82 27.91
CA THR A 609 10.20 -24.16 27.89
C THR A 609 10.45 -24.88 29.22
N SER A 610 9.98 -26.11 29.36
CA SER A 610 10.31 -26.96 30.52
C SER A 610 11.82 -27.22 30.68
N ALA A 611 12.66 -26.97 29.67
CA ALA A 611 14.10 -27.16 29.75
C ALA A 611 14.76 -26.23 30.79
N CYS A 612 14.19 -25.06 31.10
CA CYS A 612 14.73 -24.19 32.14
C CYS A 612 14.40 -24.64 33.59
N ALA A 613 13.59 -25.69 33.79
CA ALA A 613 13.23 -26.18 35.12
C ALA A 613 14.46 -26.51 35.98
N GLU A 614 15.49 -27.14 35.41
CA GLU A 614 16.77 -27.43 36.07
C GLU A 614 17.51 -26.19 36.57
N GLN A 615 17.26 -25.02 35.99
CA GLN A 615 17.84 -23.75 36.43
C GLN A 615 16.94 -23.06 37.47
N LEU A 616 15.61 -23.22 37.37
CA LEU A 616 14.64 -22.67 38.31
C LEU A 616 14.72 -23.33 39.69
N ILE A 617 14.96 -24.65 39.76
CA ILE A 617 15.13 -25.36 41.05
C ILE A 617 16.35 -24.89 41.85
N LYS A 618 17.30 -24.18 41.23
CA LYS A 618 18.49 -23.60 41.88
C LYS A 618 18.22 -22.29 42.61
N LEU A 619 16.95 -21.85 42.72
CA LEU A 619 16.53 -20.60 43.37
C LEU A 619 15.88 -20.88 44.76
N PRO A 620 16.67 -21.02 45.85
CA PRO A 620 16.19 -21.51 47.15
C PRO A 620 15.29 -20.52 47.93
N ALA A 621 15.14 -19.29 47.43
CA ALA A 621 14.27 -18.26 48.01
C ALA A 621 12.95 -18.06 47.25
N LEU A 622 12.73 -18.75 46.12
CA LEU A 622 11.62 -18.46 45.22
C LEU A 622 10.25 -18.80 45.84
N ARG A 623 9.38 -17.79 45.93
CA ARG A 623 8.02 -17.85 46.50
C ARG A 623 6.93 -17.60 45.47
N TYR A 624 7.22 -16.79 44.45
CA TYR A 624 6.29 -16.46 43.36
C TYR A 624 6.96 -16.76 42.03
N LEU A 625 6.34 -17.61 41.21
CA LEU A 625 6.77 -17.89 39.84
C LEU A 625 5.61 -17.67 38.88
N ASN A 626 5.83 -16.88 37.84
CA ASN A 626 4.83 -16.60 36.82
C ASN A 626 5.30 -17.08 35.45
N LEU A 627 4.64 -18.10 34.93
CA LEU A 627 4.89 -18.77 33.65
C LEU A 627 3.80 -18.46 32.62
N TRP A 628 3.02 -17.38 32.80
CA TRP A 628 1.90 -17.03 31.93
C TRP A 628 2.33 -16.97 30.45
N SER A 629 1.69 -17.73 29.56
CA SER A 629 1.95 -17.71 28.11
C SER A 629 3.38 -18.14 27.74
N THR A 630 3.85 -19.21 28.39
CA THR A 630 5.14 -19.88 28.11
C THR A 630 4.95 -21.32 27.63
N GLN A 631 5.97 -21.91 27.03
CA GLN A 631 5.94 -23.30 26.52
C GLN A 631 6.32 -24.32 27.61
N PHE A 632 5.86 -24.09 28.84
CA PHE A 632 6.28 -24.84 30.02
C PHE A 632 5.33 -26.03 30.30
N GLY A 633 5.83 -27.25 30.13
CA GLY A 633 5.05 -28.51 30.24
C GLY A 633 5.26 -29.31 31.52
N ASP A 634 4.56 -30.44 31.62
CA ASP A 634 4.46 -31.29 32.84
C ASP A 634 5.81 -31.74 33.42
N ALA A 635 6.75 -32.17 32.58
CA ALA A 635 8.07 -32.64 33.05
C ALA A 635 8.87 -31.53 33.79
N GLY A 636 8.68 -30.26 33.41
CA GLY A 636 9.28 -29.14 34.14
C GLY A 636 8.55 -28.81 35.44
N LEU A 637 7.24 -29.11 35.51
CA LEU A 637 6.41 -28.87 36.69
C LEU A 637 6.59 -29.96 37.74
N GLU A 638 6.84 -31.21 37.34
CA GLU A 638 7.24 -32.29 38.24
C GLU A 638 8.53 -31.91 38.97
N LEU A 639 9.58 -31.51 38.23
CA LEU A 639 10.85 -31.00 38.79
C LEU A 639 10.66 -29.81 39.74
N ILE A 640 9.82 -28.83 39.37
CA ILE A 640 9.48 -27.71 40.26
C ILE A 640 8.78 -28.19 41.53
N SER A 641 7.84 -29.15 41.41
CA SER A 641 7.04 -29.65 42.54
C SER A 641 7.85 -30.43 43.56
N GLU A 642 8.89 -31.14 43.13
CA GLU A 642 9.76 -31.94 43.99
C GLU A 642 10.83 -31.10 44.73
N HIS A 643 11.24 -29.96 44.15
CA HIS A 643 12.43 -29.23 44.60
C HIS A 643 12.13 -27.82 45.16
N LEU A 644 11.07 -27.13 44.73
CA LEU A 644 10.76 -25.75 45.14
C LEU A 644 9.71 -25.68 46.27
N ASN A 645 10.03 -26.31 47.40
CA ASN A 645 9.17 -26.45 48.58
C ASN A 645 8.76 -25.12 49.27
N ARG A 646 9.30 -23.98 48.82
CA ARG A 646 8.99 -22.62 49.31
C ARG A 646 8.10 -21.82 48.36
N LEU A 647 7.72 -22.39 47.22
CA LEU A 647 6.87 -21.75 46.23
C LEU A 647 5.43 -21.66 46.73
N GLN A 648 4.93 -20.44 46.89
CA GLN A 648 3.60 -20.12 47.42
C GLN A 648 2.58 -19.84 46.29
N VAL A 649 3.05 -19.25 45.19
CA VAL A 649 2.23 -18.84 44.05
C VAL A 649 2.89 -19.26 42.76
N LEU A 650 2.13 -19.96 41.91
CA LEU A 650 2.53 -20.38 40.58
C LEU A 650 1.44 -19.98 39.58
N ASN A 651 1.72 -18.98 38.76
CA ASN A 651 0.81 -18.58 37.69
C ASN A 651 1.13 -19.36 36.41
N LEU A 652 0.17 -20.19 35.97
CA LEU A 652 0.26 -21.05 34.77
C LEU A 652 -0.73 -20.64 33.66
N CYS A 653 -1.25 -19.41 33.66
CA CYS A 653 -2.20 -18.96 32.63
C CYS A 653 -1.63 -19.19 31.22
N GLU A 654 -2.43 -19.73 30.30
CA GLU A 654 -2.08 -19.83 28.86
C GLU A 654 -0.78 -20.59 28.51
N THR A 655 -0.29 -21.45 29.42
CA THR A 655 0.75 -22.44 29.07
C THR A 655 0.17 -23.56 28.18
N GLN A 656 1.01 -24.38 27.55
CA GLN A 656 0.53 -25.41 26.59
C GLN A 656 0.29 -26.81 27.23
N LYS A 657 -1.00 -27.14 27.44
CA LYS A 657 -1.66 -28.45 27.70
C LYS A 657 -1.16 -29.41 28.82
N MET A 658 -2.17 -29.89 29.59
CA MET A 658 -2.33 -31.24 30.21
C MET A 658 -1.93 -31.58 31.68
N TRP A 659 -1.81 -30.58 32.55
CA TRP A 659 -1.42 -30.70 33.99
C TRP A 659 -2.28 -31.53 34.96
N ASN A 660 -3.31 -32.27 34.50
CA ASN A 660 -4.30 -32.89 35.39
C ASN A 660 -3.75 -34.06 36.26
N THR A 661 -2.58 -34.62 35.91
CA THR A 661 -1.89 -35.66 36.68
C THR A 661 -0.97 -35.08 37.75
N CYS A 662 -0.11 -34.12 37.40
CA CYS A 662 0.87 -33.53 38.33
C CYS A 662 0.24 -32.66 39.43
N LEU A 663 -0.83 -31.92 39.10
CA LEU A 663 -1.49 -30.99 40.05
C LEU A 663 -2.05 -31.66 41.31
N LYS A 664 -2.26 -32.98 41.34
CA LYS A 664 -2.71 -33.72 42.53
C LYS A 664 -1.66 -33.81 43.65
N ARG A 665 -0.39 -33.52 43.37
CA ARG A 665 0.73 -33.58 44.33
C ARG A 665 1.11 -32.22 44.94
N LEU A 666 0.42 -31.13 44.59
CA LEU A 666 0.74 -29.75 45.01
C LEU A 666 -0.37 -29.12 45.88
N PRO A 667 -0.48 -29.48 47.18
CA PRO A 667 -1.58 -29.03 48.04
C PRO A 667 -1.46 -27.58 48.58
N PHE A 668 -0.35 -26.87 48.35
CA PHE A 668 -0.06 -25.57 48.99
C PHE A 668 0.13 -24.36 48.04
N ILE A 669 -0.15 -24.52 46.74
CA ILE A 669 0.09 -23.46 45.75
C ILE A 669 -1.21 -22.78 45.34
N VAL A 670 -1.25 -21.45 45.42
CA VAL A 670 -2.36 -20.65 44.89
C VAL A 670 -2.33 -20.66 43.37
N PHE A 671 -3.12 -21.54 42.76
CA PHE A 671 -3.32 -21.57 41.31
C PHE A 671 -4.25 -20.44 40.88
N SER A 672 -3.71 -19.44 40.16
CA SER A 672 -4.52 -18.51 39.37
C SER A 672 -5.06 -19.21 38.11
N ARG A 673 -5.92 -20.23 38.30
CA ARG A 673 -6.59 -20.92 37.21
C ARG A 673 -7.62 -19.95 36.62
N ARG A 674 -7.32 -19.35 35.47
CA ARG A 674 -8.35 -18.74 34.60
C ARG A 674 -9.21 -19.86 33.98
N SER A 675 -10.04 -20.47 34.82
CA SER A 675 -11.33 -20.96 34.36
C SER A 675 -12.19 -19.73 34.13
N LEU A 676 -12.68 -19.54 32.91
CA LEU A 676 -13.30 -18.32 32.41
C LEU A 676 -14.73 -18.06 32.96
N THR A 677 -15.03 -18.51 34.17
CA THR A 677 -16.40 -18.62 34.69
C THR A 677 -16.63 -18.13 36.13
N THR A 678 -15.62 -17.72 36.90
CA THR A 678 -15.81 -17.41 38.34
C THR A 678 -15.23 -16.09 38.88
N ASN A 679 -14.66 -15.21 38.05
CA ASN A 679 -13.98 -13.99 38.57
C ASN A 679 -14.32 -12.66 37.89
N ASN A 680 -15.38 -12.60 37.07
CA ASN A 680 -15.86 -11.31 36.53
C ASN A 680 -16.37 -10.39 37.65
N ASN A 681 -17.08 -10.95 38.63
CA ASN A 681 -17.74 -10.19 39.70
C ASN A 681 -16.75 -9.38 40.54
N SER A 682 -15.56 -9.91 40.86
CA SER A 682 -14.56 -9.19 41.66
C SER A 682 -13.89 -8.03 40.90
N ILE A 683 -13.81 -8.11 39.56
CA ILE A 683 -13.37 -6.99 38.72
C ILE A 683 -14.47 -5.92 38.69
N ILE A 684 -15.72 -6.33 38.46
CA ILE A 684 -16.90 -5.46 38.44
C ILE A 684 -17.06 -4.73 39.79
N ASP A 685 -16.92 -5.44 40.92
CA ASP A 685 -16.94 -4.87 42.28
C ASP A 685 -15.91 -3.75 42.46
N ASN A 686 -14.68 -3.97 41.99
CA ASN A 686 -13.59 -2.99 42.12
C ASN A 686 -13.79 -1.78 41.19
N VAL A 687 -14.28 -2.00 39.96
CA VAL A 687 -14.64 -0.94 39.01
C VAL A 687 -15.73 -0.04 39.61
N ILE A 688 -16.83 -0.65 40.08
CA ILE A 688 -17.99 0.06 40.60
C ILE A 688 -17.64 0.86 41.87
N LYS A 689 -16.87 0.28 42.80
CA LYS A 689 -16.43 1.00 44.02
C LYS A 689 -15.57 2.23 43.69
N ARG A 690 -14.64 2.14 42.73
CA ARG A 690 -13.83 3.29 42.30
C ARG A 690 -14.65 4.36 41.60
N LEU A 691 -15.52 3.96 40.67
CA LEU A 691 -16.38 4.90 39.93
C LEU A 691 -17.41 5.57 40.83
N SER A 692 -17.97 4.87 41.83
CA SER A 692 -18.84 5.46 42.86
C SER A 692 -18.16 6.62 43.61
N ILE A 693 -16.89 6.44 44.02
CA ILE A 693 -16.10 7.50 44.67
C ILE A 693 -15.86 8.69 43.72
N ASN A 694 -15.51 8.43 42.46
CA ASN A 694 -15.20 9.48 41.51
C ASN A 694 -16.45 10.25 41.03
N TYR A 695 -17.55 9.57 40.72
CA TYR A 695 -18.82 10.19 40.38
C TYR A 695 -19.42 10.97 41.54
N LYS A 696 -19.18 10.56 42.79
CA LYS A 696 -19.54 11.36 43.96
C LYS A 696 -18.74 12.68 44.01
N LYS A 697 -17.41 12.62 43.84
CA LYS A 697 -16.57 13.84 43.76
C LYS A 697 -16.96 14.75 42.60
N GLU A 698 -17.24 14.19 41.42
CA GLU A 698 -17.71 14.92 40.23
C GLU A 698 -19.05 15.62 40.52
N LEU A 699 -20.00 14.90 41.13
CA LEU A 699 -21.30 15.44 41.52
C LEU A 699 -21.19 16.56 42.58
N ASP A 700 -20.29 16.42 43.56
CA ASP A 700 -20.04 17.43 44.58
C ASP A 700 -19.41 18.70 43.96
N GLN A 701 -18.47 18.55 43.02
CA GLN A 701 -17.87 19.68 42.28
C GLN A 701 -18.88 20.40 41.37
N LEU A 702 -19.71 19.66 40.65
CA LEU A 702 -20.73 20.22 39.74
C LEU A 702 -21.87 20.94 40.49
N GLN A 703 -22.04 20.71 41.79
CA GLN A 703 -23.00 21.45 42.63
C GLN A 703 -22.45 22.78 43.17
N ILE A 704 -21.14 23.04 43.03
CA ILE A 704 -20.49 24.26 43.56
C ILE A 704 -20.33 25.35 42.48
N ASN A 705 -20.26 24.97 41.20
CA ASN A 705 -20.04 25.92 40.09
C ASN A 705 -21.36 26.39 39.46
N GLU A 706 -21.88 27.54 39.88
CA GLU A 706 -23.14 28.13 39.35
C GLU A 706 -23.08 28.54 37.86
N ASN A 707 -21.88 28.70 37.27
CA ASN A 707 -21.69 29.25 35.92
C ASN A 707 -21.75 28.24 34.76
N ILE A 708 -21.94 26.94 35.03
CA ILE A 708 -22.23 25.95 33.99
C ILE A 708 -23.39 25.10 34.50
N ASN A 709 -24.43 24.92 33.70
CA ASN A 709 -25.66 24.25 34.14
C ASN A 709 -25.86 22.89 33.44
N PRO A 710 -25.08 21.84 33.76
CA PRO A 710 -25.21 20.53 33.14
C PRO A 710 -26.27 19.70 33.88
N ILE A 711 -27.52 20.17 33.87
CA ILE A 711 -28.67 19.53 34.55
C ILE A 711 -28.72 18.03 34.22
N GLU A 712 -28.57 17.70 32.94
CA GLU A 712 -28.56 16.33 32.42
C GLU A 712 -27.44 15.47 33.03
N ARG A 713 -26.22 16.01 33.16
CA ARG A 713 -25.09 15.30 33.77
C ARG A 713 -25.30 15.09 35.27
N ILE A 714 -25.81 16.10 35.98
CA ILE A 714 -26.14 16.01 37.41
C ILE A 714 -27.23 14.96 37.65
N GLN A 715 -28.28 14.94 36.81
CA GLN A 715 -29.36 13.95 36.88
C GLN A 715 -28.83 12.54 36.58
N TYR A 716 -28.02 12.39 35.53
CA TYR A 716 -27.35 11.14 35.16
C TYR A 716 -26.49 10.55 36.29
N LEU A 717 -25.61 11.37 36.89
CA LEU A 717 -24.75 10.97 38.00
C LEU A 717 -25.58 10.57 39.23
N LYS A 718 -26.64 11.32 39.57
CA LYS A 718 -27.56 10.97 40.67
C LYS A 718 -28.23 9.62 40.45
N THR A 719 -28.71 9.33 39.24
CA THR A 719 -29.34 8.04 38.90
C THR A 719 -28.36 6.89 39.04
N ILE A 720 -27.14 6.99 38.48
CA ILE A 720 -26.13 5.92 38.58
C ILE A 720 -25.70 5.67 40.03
N LEU A 721 -25.49 6.73 40.82
CA LEU A 721 -25.14 6.60 42.23
C LEU A 721 -26.27 5.98 43.07
N GLN A 722 -27.53 6.12 42.67
CA GLN A 722 -28.65 5.40 43.28
C GLN A 722 -28.61 3.90 42.94
N THR A 723 -28.43 3.54 41.66
CA THR A 723 -28.30 2.15 41.23
C THR A 723 -27.10 1.44 41.88
N MET A 724 -25.95 2.13 42.01
CA MET A 724 -24.77 1.62 42.70
C MET A 724 -25.02 1.37 44.20
N LYS A 725 -25.79 2.23 44.89
CA LYS A 725 -26.17 1.99 46.30
C LYS A 725 -27.14 0.81 46.46
N LEU A 726 -28.07 0.63 45.53
CA LEU A 726 -28.97 -0.53 45.53
C LEU A 726 -28.18 -1.84 45.38
N ARG A 727 -27.16 -1.84 44.51
CA ARG A 727 -26.20 -2.95 44.38
C ARG A 727 -25.48 -3.25 45.69
N GLU A 728 -24.92 -2.24 46.35
CA GLU A 728 -24.23 -2.39 47.64
C GLU A 728 -25.13 -3.04 48.70
N LYS A 729 -26.41 -2.63 48.77
CA LYS A 729 -27.39 -3.24 49.66
C LYS A 729 -27.62 -4.73 49.34
N ILE A 730 -27.88 -5.08 48.08
CA ILE A 730 -28.11 -6.49 47.69
C ILE A 730 -26.85 -7.34 47.95
N THR A 731 -25.64 -6.79 47.81
CA THR A 731 -24.41 -7.49 48.20
C THR A 731 -24.35 -7.77 49.71
N GLN A 732 -24.81 -6.83 50.55
CA GLN A 732 -24.94 -7.04 52.00
C GLN A 732 -26.00 -8.10 52.32
N ASP A 733 -27.19 -8.00 51.74
CA ASP A 733 -28.29 -8.97 51.90
C ASP A 733 -27.82 -10.40 51.53
N ILE A 734 -27.01 -10.54 50.47
CA ILE A 734 -26.38 -11.81 50.06
C ILE A 734 -25.39 -12.33 51.12
N ASP A 735 -24.53 -11.48 51.67
CA ASP A 735 -23.51 -11.90 52.64
C ASP A 735 -24.10 -12.20 54.03
N GLU A 736 -25.21 -11.58 54.39
CA GLU A 736 -26.01 -11.93 55.57
C GLU A 736 -26.74 -13.27 55.36
N THR A 737 -27.41 -13.46 54.22
CA THR A 737 -28.10 -14.73 53.89
C THR A 737 -27.12 -15.91 53.78
N LYS A 738 -25.89 -15.70 53.28
CA LYS A 738 -24.81 -16.71 53.31
C LYS A 738 -24.42 -17.13 54.73
N LYS A 739 -24.37 -16.20 55.69
CA LYS A 739 -24.03 -16.52 57.09
C LYS A 739 -25.15 -17.34 57.73
N LEU A 740 -26.40 -16.91 57.56
CA LEU A 740 -27.59 -17.62 58.04
C LEU A 740 -27.69 -19.06 57.48
N SER A 741 -27.26 -19.27 56.22
CA SER A 741 -27.18 -20.60 55.60
C SER A 741 -26.03 -21.48 56.13
N ASN A 742 -24.97 -20.91 56.71
CA ASN A 742 -23.82 -21.65 57.24
C ASN A 742 -23.93 -21.94 58.75
N GLU A 743 -24.81 -21.22 59.46
CA GLU A 743 -24.96 -21.32 60.91
C GLU A 743 -26.08 -22.29 61.35
N ASN A 744 -26.93 -22.75 60.42
CA ASN A 744 -28.10 -23.60 60.71
C ASN A 744 -28.01 -25.01 60.09
N ASN A 745 -28.16 -26.04 60.93
CA ASN A 745 -28.12 -27.47 60.52
C ASN A 745 -29.51 -28.08 60.22
N HIS A 746 -30.53 -27.27 59.91
CA HIS A 746 -31.88 -27.74 59.57
C HIS A 746 -32.16 -27.59 58.07
N ASP A 747 -32.42 -28.71 57.39
CA ASP A 747 -32.55 -28.79 55.93
C ASP A 747 -33.55 -27.78 55.35
N ASP A 748 -34.75 -27.63 55.95
CA ASP A 748 -35.80 -26.73 55.45
C ASP A 748 -35.37 -25.25 55.43
N ILE A 749 -34.67 -24.79 56.48
CA ILE A 749 -34.20 -23.39 56.60
C ILE A 749 -33.06 -23.14 55.63
N SER A 750 -32.14 -24.10 55.51
CA SER A 750 -31.01 -24.03 54.59
C SER A 750 -31.48 -24.04 53.12
N GLN A 751 -32.54 -24.79 52.79
CA GLN A 751 -33.12 -24.79 51.45
C GLN A 751 -33.79 -23.44 51.11
N MET A 752 -34.56 -22.86 52.04
CA MET A 752 -35.14 -21.51 51.86
C MET A 752 -34.05 -20.42 51.70
N ALA A 753 -32.97 -20.50 52.47
CA ALA A 753 -31.84 -19.58 52.34
C ALA A 753 -31.12 -19.74 50.99
N MET A 754 -31.03 -20.97 50.46
CA MET A 754 -30.42 -21.24 49.16
C MET A 754 -31.26 -20.66 48.00
N ASP A 755 -32.58 -20.79 48.05
CA ASP A 755 -33.50 -20.20 47.06
C ASP A 755 -33.44 -18.67 47.06
N GLU A 756 -33.39 -18.04 48.25
CA GLU A 756 -33.25 -16.59 48.36
C GLU A 756 -31.85 -16.11 47.89
N LEU A 757 -30.78 -16.88 48.16
CA LEU A 757 -29.47 -16.61 47.57
C LEU A 757 -29.46 -16.67 46.04
N VAL A 758 -30.25 -17.56 45.42
CA VAL A 758 -30.39 -17.61 43.95
C VAL A 758 -31.11 -16.36 43.43
N ARG A 759 -32.20 -15.94 44.09
CA ARG A 759 -32.95 -14.71 43.75
C ARG A 759 -32.09 -13.45 43.89
N LEU A 760 -31.38 -13.30 45.02
CA LEU A 760 -30.52 -12.15 45.24
C LEU A 760 -29.35 -12.11 44.25
N ARG A 761 -28.77 -13.27 43.86
CA ARG A 761 -27.73 -13.34 42.81
C ARG A 761 -28.26 -12.98 41.42
N THR A 762 -29.49 -13.37 41.08
CA THR A 762 -30.10 -12.97 39.79
C THR A 762 -30.41 -11.47 39.77
N ASN A 763 -30.90 -10.90 40.88
CA ASN A 763 -31.08 -9.46 41.02
C ASN A 763 -29.75 -8.69 40.93
N LEU A 764 -28.70 -9.17 41.60
CA LEU A 764 -27.35 -8.61 41.52
C LEU A 764 -26.83 -8.62 40.08
N ASN A 765 -26.93 -9.74 39.36
CA ASN A 765 -26.52 -9.82 37.96
C ASN A 765 -27.32 -8.87 37.04
N SER A 766 -28.60 -8.63 37.33
CA SER A 766 -29.41 -7.67 36.57
C SER A 766 -28.94 -6.23 36.79
N ILE A 767 -28.67 -5.86 38.05
CA ILE A 767 -28.20 -4.52 38.42
C ILE A 767 -26.75 -4.29 37.95
N ASP A 768 -25.90 -5.31 37.99
CA ASP A 768 -24.53 -5.24 37.47
C ASP A 768 -24.54 -4.96 35.96
N ASN A 769 -25.41 -5.61 35.19
CA ASN A 769 -25.56 -5.28 33.77
C ASN A 769 -26.10 -3.85 33.57
N GLU A 770 -27.13 -3.42 34.31
CA GLU A 770 -27.66 -2.05 34.20
C GLU A 770 -26.58 -0.98 34.49
N ILE A 771 -25.73 -1.21 35.51
CA ILE A 771 -24.62 -0.33 35.84
C ILE A 771 -23.55 -0.36 34.74
N LEU A 772 -23.20 -1.54 34.24
CA LEU A 772 -22.19 -1.71 33.18
C LEU A 772 -22.61 -1.06 31.87
N ASP A 773 -23.87 -1.18 31.45
CA ASP A 773 -24.38 -0.62 30.19
C ASP A 773 -24.47 0.91 30.23
N ARG A 774 -24.67 1.49 31.43
CA ARG A 774 -24.55 2.94 31.64
C ARG A 774 -23.08 3.41 31.65
N ILE A 775 -22.16 2.63 32.23
CA ILE A 775 -20.73 2.99 32.30
C ILE A 775 -20.01 2.82 30.96
N LEU A 776 -20.37 1.79 30.20
CA LEU A 776 -19.87 1.49 28.86
C LEU A 776 -20.97 1.73 27.83
N PRO A 777 -21.26 2.99 27.48
CA PRO A 777 -22.22 3.27 26.42
C PRO A 777 -21.74 2.63 25.11
N GLU A 778 -22.69 2.07 24.37
CA GLU A 778 -22.42 1.48 23.05
C GLU A 778 -21.93 2.55 22.07
N ALA A 779 -21.09 2.17 21.11
CA ALA A 779 -20.66 3.12 20.09
C ALA A 779 -21.86 3.47 19.18
N PRO A 780 -22.00 4.72 18.69
CA PRO A 780 -23.11 5.08 17.79
C PRO A 780 -23.22 4.24 16.51
N ALA A 781 -22.12 3.59 16.11
CA ALA A 781 -22.04 2.68 14.96
C ALA A 781 -22.28 1.20 15.29
N ASP A 782 -22.37 0.81 16.57
CA ASP A 782 -22.57 -0.59 16.96
C ASP A 782 -23.94 -1.13 16.49
N ASN A 783 -24.94 -0.24 16.44
CA ASN A 783 -26.31 -0.56 16.02
C ASN A 783 -26.56 -0.34 14.51
N ASP A 784 -25.51 -0.09 13.73
CA ASP A 784 -25.61 0.09 12.29
C ASP A 784 -25.50 -1.26 11.54
N ASP A 785 -26.13 -1.31 10.37
CA ASP A 785 -25.92 -2.37 9.38
C ASP A 785 -24.46 -2.36 8.90
N ALA A 786 -23.97 -3.46 8.30
CA ALA A 786 -22.55 -3.60 7.94
C ALA A 786 -22.29 -3.84 6.45
N GLU A 787 -21.26 -3.19 5.92
CA GLU A 787 -20.58 -3.57 4.68
C GLU A 787 -19.48 -4.59 5.02
N LEU A 788 -19.63 -5.83 4.54
CA LEU A 788 -18.63 -6.88 4.62
C LEU A 788 -17.86 -6.95 3.29
N GLU A 789 -16.54 -6.85 3.36
CA GLU A 789 -15.63 -6.99 2.23
C GLU A 789 -14.59 -8.09 2.51
N VAL A 790 -14.45 -9.05 1.59
CA VAL A 790 -13.49 -10.16 1.68
C VAL A 790 -12.61 -10.19 0.43
N THR A 791 -11.30 -10.02 0.59
CA THR A 791 -10.36 -9.83 -0.52
C THR A 791 -9.16 -10.77 -0.42
N ALA A 792 -8.78 -11.41 -1.53
CA ALA A 792 -7.67 -12.35 -1.57
C ALA A 792 -6.31 -11.65 -1.38
N GLY A 793 -5.50 -12.17 -0.45
CA GLY A 793 -4.18 -11.63 -0.12
C GLY A 793 -3.02 -12.45 -0.72
N VAL A 794 -1.96 -12.64 0.06
CA VAL A 794 -0.76 -13.36 -0.37
C VAL A 794 -1.07 -14.86 -0.49
N GLY A 795 -0.91 -15.43 -1.68
CA GLY A 795 -1.20 -16.85 -1.95
C GLY A 795 -1.79 -17.12 -3.33
N GLY A 796 -2.13 -16.07 -4.09
CA GLY A 796 -2.58 -16.18 -5.48
C GLY A 796 -3.87 -16.99 -5.58
N GLN A 797 -3.88 -18.02 -6.44
CA GLN A 797 -5.02 -18.90 -6.66
C GLN A 797 -5.58 -19.52 -5.37
N GLU A 798 -4.70 -19.95 -4.45
CA GLU A 798 -5.12 -20.54 -3.18
C GLU A 798 -5.76 -19.50 -2.23
N ALA A 799 -5.26 -18.27 -2.22
CA ALA A 799 -5.88 -17.18 -1.45
C ALA A 799 -7.29 -16.86 -1.99
N MET A 800 -7.52 -16.99 -3.30
CA MET A 800 -8.83 -16.77 -3.92
C MET A 800 -9.83 -17.88 -3.57
N LEU A 801 -9.39 -19.14 -3.50
CA LEU A 801 -10.23 -20.25 -3.04
C LEU A 801 -10.64 -20.03 -1.57
N PHE A 802 -9.69 -19.67 -0.71
CA PHE A 802 -9.97 -19.41 0.70
C PHE A 802 -10.82 -18.15 0.94
N ALA A 803 -10.67 -17.10 0.12
CA ALA A 803 -11.52 -15.90 0.20
C ALA A 803 -13.00 -16.24 -0.03
N LYS A 804 -13.29 -17.13 -0.98
CA LYS A 804 -14.64 -17.63 -1.23
C LYS A 804 -15.20 -18.41 -0.05
N GLU A 805 -14.39 -19.29 0.56
CA GLU A 805 -14.80 -20.06 1.74
C GLU A 805 -15.17 -19.15 2.92
N LEU A 806 -14.38 -18.10 3.19
CA LEU A 806 -14.71 -17.12 4.22
C LEU A 806 -15.95 -16.28 3.89
N PHE A 807 -16.13 -15.85 2.63
CA PHE A 807 -17.32 -15.11 2.21
C PHE A 807 -18.60 -15.96 2.35
N GLN A 808 -18.53 -17.26 2.03
CA GLN A 808 -19.60 -18.22 2.27
C GLN A 808 -19.86 -18.44 3.76
N MET A 809 -18.81 -18.60 4.59
CA MET A 809 -18.92 -18.72 6.05
C MET A 809 -19.68 -17.53 6.67
N TYR A 810 -19.35 -16.29 6.30
CA TYR A 810 -20.04 -15.11 6.83
C TYR A 810 -21.47 -14.96 6.29
N THR A 811 -21.72 -15.36 5.04
CA THR A 811 -23.09 -15.40 4.47
C THR A 811 -23.97 -16.41 5.22
N ASN A 812 -23.43 -17.59 5.54
CA ASN A 812 -24.10 -18.59 6.36
C ASN A 812 -24.34 -18.09 7.80
N TYR A 813 -23.39 -17.35 8.38
CA TYR A 813 -23.54 -16.75 9.70
C TYR A 813 -24.65 -15.71 9.75
N ALA A 814 -24.75 -14.86 8.73
CA ALA A 814 -25.86 -13.92 8.59
C ALA A 814 -27.21 -14.65 8.50
N ASN A 815 -27.31 -15.71 7.69
CA ASN A 815 -28.51 -16.56 7.63
C ASN A 815 -28.85 -17.22 8.98
N PHE A 816 -27.85 -17.75 9.70
CA PHE A 816 -28.01 -18.31 11.06
C PHE A 816 -28.53 -17.26 12.06
N ARG A 817 -28.07 -16.01 11.95
CA ARG A 817 -28.52 -14.86 12.75
C ARG A 817 -29.84 -14.23 12.26
N LYS A 818 -30.42 -14.75 11.16
CA LYS A 818 -31.63 -14.21 10.46
C LYS A 818 -31.45 -12.78 9.95
N TRP A 819 -30.24 -12.41 9.56
CA TRP A 819 -29.94 -11.14 8.90
C TRP A 819 -30.17 -11.25 7.38
N SER A 820 -30.52 -10.13 6.76
CA SER A 820 -30.57 -9.99 5.30
C SER A 820 -29.15 -9.84 4.75
N VAL A 821 -28.86 -10.46 3.60
CA VAL A 821 -27.58 -10.30 2.89
C VAL A 821 -27.86 -9.90 1.45
N GLU A 822 -27.31 -8.75 1.04
CA GLU A 822 -27.34 -8.25 -0.34
C GLU A 822 -25.92 -8.24 -0.89
N ILE A 823 -25.63 -9.10 -1.88
CA ILE A 823 -24.31 -9.18 -2.50
C ILE A 823 -24.18 -8.07 -3.55
N VAL A 824 -23.22 -7.17 -3.33
CA VAL A 824 -22.97 -5.99 -4.18
C VAL A 824 -21.95 -6.31 -5.27
N GLU A 825 -20.91 -7.06 -4.93
CA GLU A 825 -19.78 -7.35 -5.80
C GLU A 825 -19.29 -8.78 -5.55
N TYR A 826 -18.98 -9.54 -6.61
CA TYR A 826 -18.60 -10.94 -6.51
C TYR A 826 -17.64 -11.35 -7.63
N ASP A 827 -16.37 -10.97 -7.49
CA ASP A 827 -15.31 -11.18 -8.48
C ASP A 827 -14.82 -12.63 -8.48
N LYS A 828 -15.56 -13.51 -9.15
CA LYS A 828 -15.23 -14.93 -9.31
C LYS A 828 -14.07 -15.13 -10.29
N THR A 829 -13.21 -16.12 -10.01
CA THR A 829 -12.10 -16.52 -10.90
C THR A 829 -12.35 -17.86 -11.58
N ASP A 830 -11.59 -18.16 -12.64
CA ASP A 830 -11.79 -19.36 -13.49
C ASP A 830 -11.67 -20.68 -12.73
N ILE A 831 -10.80 -20.73 -11.72
CA ILE A 831 -10.64 -21.86 -10.79
C ILE A 831 -11.79 -21.98 -9.77
N GLY A 832 -12.81 -21.14 -9.87
CA GLY A 832 -13.96 -21.12 -8.98
C GLY A 832 -13.74 -20.46 -7.61
N GLY A 833 -12.63 -19.72 -7.43
CA GLY A 833 -12.36 -18.88 -6.27
C GLY A 833 -12.95 -17.47 -6.39
N LEU A 834 -12.64 -16.60 -5.44
CA LEU A 834 -13.10 -15.22 -5.33
C LEU A 834 -11.88 -14.30 -5.17
N ARG A 835 -11.73 -13.28 -6.01
CA ARG A 835 -10.68 -12.25 -5.84
C ARG A 835 -11.11 -11.22 -4.80
N GLN A 836 -12.36 -10.78 -4.88
CA GLN A 836 -13.00 -9.81 -3.99
C GLN A 836 -14.50 -10.11 -3.94
N GLY A 837 -15.11 -10.00 -2.76
CA GLY A 837 -16.56 -10.04 -2.61
C GLY A 837 -17.01 -9.00 -1.60
N LYS A 838 -18.10 -8.30 -1.91
CA LYS A 838 -18.74 -7.32 -1.03
C LYS A 838 -20.22 -7.63 -0.84
N ALA A 839 -20.70 -7.50 0.38
CA ALA A 839 -22.12 -7.60 0.70
C ALA A 839 -22.52 -6.57 1.76
N PHE A 840 -23.73 -6.02 1.63
CA PHE A 840 -24.42 -5.38 2.75
C PHE A 840 -25.14 -6.45 3.57
N ILE A 841 -25.02 -6.35 4.89
CA ILE A 841 -25.66 -7.26 5.85
C ILE A 841 -26.50 -6.41 6.78
N ASN A 842 -27.81 -6.65 6.76
CA ASN A 842 -28.80 -5.80 7.43
C ASN A 842 -29.56 -6.58 8.52
N GLY A 843 -29.72 -5.96 9.70
CA GLY A 843 -30.43 -6.56 10.82
C GLY A 843 -29.95 -6.09 12.20
N LEU A 844 -30.38 -6.79 13.25
CA LEU A 844 -30.08 -6.40 14.62
C LEU A 844 -28.66 -6.79 15.06
N ASP A 845 -27.90 -5.84 15.57
CA ASP A 845 -26.52 -5.96 16.08
C ASP A 845 -25.51 -6.53 15.05
N VAL A 846 -25.67 -6.21 13.75
CA VAL A 846 -24.77 -6.72 12.70
C VAL A 846 -23.34 -6.22 12.90
N PHE A 847 -23.11 -4.90 12.84
CA PHE A 847 -21.75 -4.34 12.94
C PHE A 847 -21.11 -4.68 14.30
N LYS A 848 -21.85 -4.49 15.41
CA LYS A 848 -21.45 -4.89 16.77
C LYS A 848 -21.03 -6.36 16.90
N SER A 849 -21.52 -7.24 16.03
CA SER A 849 -21.13 -8.65 16.01
C SER A 849 -19.98 -8.95 15.05
N LEU A 850 -20.00 -8.40 13.84
CA LEU A 850 -19.01 -8.71 12.80
C LEU A 850 -17.72 -7.89 12.90
N LYS A 851 -17.68 -6.77 13.65
CA LYS A 851 -16.48 -5.95 13.83
C LYS A 851 -15.26 -6.69 14.39
N TYR A 852 -15.45 -7.84 15.04
CA TYR A 852 -14.34 -8.68 15.52
C TYR A 852 -13.75 -9.60 14.42
N GLU A 853 -14.36 -9.64 13.24
CA GLU A 853 -13.90 -10.46 12.11
C GLU A 853 -13.01 -9.66 11.13
N CYS A 854 -12.85 -8.35 11.32
CA CYS A 854 -11.96 -7.52 10.50
C CYS A 854 -10.47 -7.82 10.80
N GLY A 855 -9.66 -7.92 9.75
CA GLY A 855 -8.22 -8.21 9.84
C GLY A 855 -7.73 -9.22 8.80
N VAL A 856 -6.50 -9.68 8.95
CA VAL A 856 -5.91 -10.71 8.08
C VAL A 856 -6.21 -12.11 8.62
N HIS A 857 -6.84 -12.94 7.81
CA HIS A 857 -7.10 -14.36 8.05
C HIS A 857 -6.07 -15.20 7.30
N ARG A 858 -5.42 -16.15 7.97
CA ARG A 858 -4.33 -16.97 7.41
C ARG A 858 -4.75 -18.43 7.32
N VAL A 859 -4.67 -19.05 6.15
CA VAL A 859 -4.88 -20.50 5.96
C VAL A 859 -3.56 -21.24 5.79
N GLN A 860 -3.46 -22.44 6.36
CA GLN A 860 -2.38 -23.40 6.16
C GLN A 860 -2.97 -24.74 5.73
N ARG A 861 -2.79 -25.10 4.46
CA ARG A 861 -3.23 -26.38 3.87
C ARG A 861 -2.42 -26.72 2.63
N VAL A 862 -2.59 -27.95 2.13
CA VAL A 862 -2.15 -28.32 0.79
C VAL A 862 -3.14 -27.70 -0.21
N PRO A 863 -2.71 -26.83 -1.14
CA PRO A 863 -3.61 -26.21 -2.11
C PRO A 863 -4.24 -27.24 -3.05
N GLN A 864 -5.45 -26.95 -3.53
CA GLN A 864 -6.07 -27.76 -4.61
C GLN A 864 -5.29 -27.66 -5.93
N THR A 865 -4.50 -26.60 -6.11
CA THR A 865 -3.68 -26.34 -7.30
C THR A 865 -2.27 -26.93 -7.22
N GLU A 866 -1.90 -27.60 -6.13
CA GLU A 866 -0.53 -28.07 -5.86
C GLU A 866 -0.41 -29.59 -6.03
N LYS A 867 0.47 -30.05 -6.93
CA LYS A 867 0.65 -31.48 -7.24
C LYS A 867 1.60 -32.20 -6.29
N SER A 868 2.47 -31.47 -5.60
CA SER A 868 3.54 -32.05 -4.75
C SER A 868 3.10 -32.38 -3.32
N GLY A 869 1.85 -32.11 -2.94
CA GLY A 869 1.34 -32.36 -1.58
C GLY A 869 1.91 -31.42 -0.50
N ARG A 870 2.56 -30.33 -0.89
CA ARG A 870 3.20 -29.38 0.03
C ARG A 870 2.17 -28.46 0.72
N ILE A 871 2.31 -28.27 2.02
CA ILE A 871 1.51 -27.28 2.78
C ILE A 871 1.97 -25.87 2.41
N HIS A 872 1.06 -25.05 1.89
CA HIS A 872 1.28 -23.63 1.64
C HIS A 872 0.60 -22.79 2.73
N THR A 873 1.00 -21.52 2.82
CA THR A 873 0.43 -20.54 3.76
C THR A 873 -0.07 -19.33 2.99
N SER A 874 -1.37 -19.10 3.00
CA SER A 874 -2.04 -18.04 2.25
C SER A 874 -2.79 -17.10 3.20
N THR A 875 -3.07 -15.87 2.76
CA THR A 875 -3.83 -14.85 3.51
C THR A 875 -5.00 -14.30 2.72
N VAL A 876 -6.02 -13.87 3.45
CA VAL A 876 -7.22 -13.16 2.98
C VAL A 876 -7.46 -12.01 3.94
N THR A 877 -7.82 -10.84 3.44
CA THR A 877 -8.21 -9.69 4.26
C THR A 877 -9.74 -9.64 4.36
N VAL A 878 -10.24 -9.35 5.56
CA VAL A 878 -11.66 -9.10 5.81
C VAL A 878 -11.77 -7.69 6.37
N ALA A 879 -12.61 -6.87 5.76
CA ALA A 879 -13.00 -5.56 6.28
C ALA A 879 -14.49 -5.59 6.62
N VAL A 880 -14.84 -4.95 7.73
CA VAL A 880 -16.22 -4.80 8.21
C VAL A 880 -16.39 -3.34 8.58
N LEU A 881 -17.22 -2.63 7.82
CA LEU A 881 -17.46 -1.20 7.96
C LEU A 881 -18.95 -0.96 8.31
N PRO A 882 -19.29 0.07 9.11
CA PRO A 882 -20.68 0.44 9.31
C PRO A 882 -21.23 1.05 8.01
N GLN A 883 -22.46 0.69 7.65
CA GLN A 883 -23.08 1.18 6.41
C GLN A 883 -23.26 2.70 6.46
N PRO A 884 -22.84 3.46 5.42
CA PRO A 884 -22.96 4.91 5.42
C PRO A 884 -24.43 5.35 5.44
N LYS A 885 -24.78 6.22 6.39
CA LYS A 885 -26.10 6.86 6.50
C LYS A 885 -26.25 7.99 5.48
N ASP A 886 -27.47 8.14 4.95
CA ASP A 886 -27.85 9.22 4.03
C ASP A 886 -27.55 10.61 4.61
N ILE A 887 -26.77 11.41 3.88
CA ILE A 887 -26.41 12.78 4.29
C ILE A 887 -27.58 13.72 3.99
N LYS A 888 -28.34 14.08 5.04
CA LYS A 888 -29.42 15.08 4.97
C LYS A 888 -28.92 16.44 5.44
N ILE A 889 -28.73 17.36 4.48
CA ILE A 889 -28.35 18.75 4.79
C ILE A 889 -29.58 19.63 4.98
N GLU A 890 -29.72 20.10 6.22
CA GLU A 890 -30.60 21.19 6.61
C GLU A 890 -29.80 22.50 6.64
N LEU A 891 -30.38 23.56 6.08
CA LEU A 891 -29.76 24.89 5.95
C LEU A 891 -30.72 25.93 6.53
N PRO A 892 -30.69 26.15 7.85
CA PRO A 892 -31.58 27.12 8.49
C PRO A 892 -31.17 28.55 8.14
N ALA A 893 -32.16 29.42 7.87
CA ALA A 893 -31.91 30.76 7.35
C ALA A 893 -31.04 31.66 8.26
N LYS A 894 -31.00 31.38 9.56
CA LYS A 894 -30.15 32.06 10.56
C LYS A 894 -28.64 31.89 10.32
N ASP A 895 -28.23 30.81 9.67
CA ASP A 895 -26.82 30.45 9.47
C ASP A 895 -26.29 30.92 8.10
N LEU A 896 -27.12 31.69 7.37
CA LEU A 896 -26.87 32.16 6.00
C LEU A 896 -26.93 33.69 5.91
N LEU A 897 -25.78 34.32 5.67
CA LEU A 897 -25.69 35.74 5.33
C LEU A 897 -25.75 35.91 3.80
N ALA A 898 -26.75 36.62 3.30
CA ALA A 898 -26.94 36.87 1.86
C ALA A 898 -26.77 38.36 1.54
N GLU A 899 -25.68 38.70 0.87
CA GLU A 899 -25.31 40.07 0.50
C GLU A 899 -25.57 40.34 -1.00
N PRO A 900 -26.18 41.48 -1.36
CA PRO A 900 -26.31 41.88 -2.75
C PRO A 900 -24.98 42.37 -3.32
N ILE A 901 -24.65 41.96 -4.54
CA ILE A 901 -23.42 42.37 -5.26
C ILE A 901 -23.74 42.80 -6.69
N ARG A 902 -22.86 43.63 -7.27
CA ARG A 902 -22.96 44.03 -8.68
C ARG A 902 -22.45 42.92 -9.59
N SER A 903 -23.32 42.50 -10.50
CA SER A 903 -23.03 41.46 -11.49
C SER A 903 -21.95 41.91 -12.49
N ARG A 904 -21.19 40.97 -13.04
CA ARG A 904 -20.11 41.19 -14.01
C ARG A 904 -20.43 40.52 -15.34
N GLY A 905 -20.36 41.27 -16.44
CA GLY A 905 -20.55 40.72 -17.79
C GLY A 905 -21.30 41.66 -18.75
N PRO A 906 -21.62 41.19 -19.97
CA PRO A 906 -22.33 41.99 -20.97
C PRO A 906 -23.80 42.22 -20.58
N GLY A 907 -24.18 43.47 -20.26
CA GLY A 907 -25.59 43.83 -20.02
C GLY A 907 -25.87 45.33 -19.85
N GLY A 908 -25.03 46.20 -20.40
CA GLY A 908 -25.27 47.65 -20.52
C GLY A 908 -25.48 48.38 -19.18
N GLN A 909 -26.29 49.44 -19.20
CA GLN A 909 -26.53 50.28 -18.02
C GLN A 909 -27.17 49.54 -16.83
N HIS A 910 -27.93 48.47 -17.09
CA HIS A 910 -28.58 47.68 -16.05
C HIS A 910 -27.54 46.99 -15.17
N VAL A 911 -26.57 46.28 -15.76
CA VAL A 911 -25.50 45.59 -15.02
C VAL A 911 -24.65 46.57 -14.20
N ASN A 912 -24.42 47.80 -14.69
CA ASN A 912 -23.62 48.80 -13.99
C ASN A 912 -24.34 49.45 -12.79
N LYS A 913 -25.68 49.38 -12.72
CA LYS A 913 -26.50 50.05 -11.68
C LYS A 913 -27.28 49.09 -10.77
N SER A 914 -27.61 47.88 -11.22
CA SER A 914 -28.40 46.92 -10.44
C SER A 914 -27.52 45.96 -9.64
N GLU A 915 -27.76 45.86 -8.34
CA GLU A 915 -27.13 44.86 -7.46
C GLU A 915 -27.93 43.55 -7.53
N SER A 916 -27.91 42.91 -8.71
CA SER A 916 -28.67 41.71 -9.01
C SER A 916 -27.97 40.40 -8.62
N GLY A 917 -26.66 40.41 -8.41
CA GLY A 917 -25.89 39.25 -7.96
C GLY A 917 -26.05 39.01 -6.46
N CYS A 918 -25.84 37.78 -6.01
CA CYS A 918 -25.88 37.39 -4.60
C CYS A 918 -24.55 36.76 -4.20
N ARG A 919 -23.95 37.26 -3.12
CA ARG A 919 -22.95 36.56 -2.32
C ARG A 919 -23.66 35.90 -1.15
N LEU A 920 -23.41 34.62 -0.92
CA LEU A 920 -24.00 33.84 0.16
C LEU A 920 -22.87 33.24 1.00
N THR A 921 -22.88 33.55 2.30
CA THR A 921 -21.89 33.08 3.27
C THR A 921 -22.59 32.19 4.29
N HIS A 922 -22.13 30.94 4.44
CA HIS A 922 -22.56 30.05 5.50
C HIS A 922 -21.72 30.30 6.76
N LEU A 923 -22.31 30.95 7.76
CA LEU A 923 -21.59 31.45 8.93
C LEU A 923 -20.84 30.36 9.72
N PRO A 924 -21.40 29.15 9.96
CA PRO A 924 -20.70 28.11 10.72
C PRO A 924 -19.47 27.51 10.04
N THR A 925 -19.41 27.51 8.70
CA THR A 925 -18.29 26.89 7.95
C THR A 925 -17.40 27.92 7.24
N GLY A 926 -17.75 29.21 7.26
CA GLY A 926 -17.02 30.27 6.58
C GLY A 926 -17.05 30.20 5.05
N ILE A 927 -17.83 29.29 4.46
CA ILE A 927 -17.85 29.11 3.00
C ILE A 927 -18.67 30.22 2.35
N VAL A 928 -18.06 30.90 1.37
CA VAL A 928 -18.67 31.95 0.56
C VAL A 928 -18.90 31.43 -0.86
N LEU A 929 -20.10 31.64 -1.41
CA LEU A 929 -20.44 31.36 -2.80
C LEU A 929 -21.09 32.58 -3.44
N GLU A 930 -20.76 32.85 -4.70
CA GLU A 930 -21.34 33.96 -5.48
C GLU A 930 -22.17 33.41 -6.66
N ARG A 931 -23.31 34.05 -6.95
CA ARG A 931 -24.18 33.75 -8.09
C ARG A 931 -24.72 35.01 -8.73
N GLN A 932 -24.66 35.05 -10.05
CA GLN A 932 -25.05 36.20 -10.89
C GLN A 932 -25.70 35.76 -12.22
N ASP A 933 -26.17 34.51 -12.27
CA ASP A 933 -26.65 33.84 -13.48
C ASP A 933 -28.00 34.44 -13.95
N GLU A 934 -28.82 34.92 -13.01
CA GLU A 934 -30.17 35.46 -13.23
C GLU A 934 -30.24 37.00 -13.12
N ARG A 935 -31.31 37.59 -13.69
CA ARG A 935 -31.52 39.05 -13.66
C ARG A 935 -31.98 39.62 -12.31
N PHE A 936 -32.45 38.75 -11.40
CA PHE A 936 -33.07 39.16 -10.13
C PHE A 936 -32.35 38.56 -8.92
N PHE A 937 -32.08 39.40 -7.91
CA PHE A 937 -31.39 39.01 -6.67
C PHE A 937 -32.00 37.78 -5.99
N ASN A 938 -33.33 37.71 -5.85
CA ASN A 938 -34.00 36.57 -5.20
C ASN A 938 -33.81 35.24 -5.96
N LEU A 939 -33.69 35.26 -7.28
CA LEU A 939 -33.38 34.06 -8.07
C LEU A 939 -31.93 33.64 -7.86
N ASN A 940 -30.99 34.59 -7.94
CA ASN A 940 -29.57 34.34 -7.64
C ASN A 940 -29.35 33.84 -6.21
N LYS A 941 -30.09 34.37 -5.22
CA LYS A 941 -30.08 33.90 -3.84
C LYS A 941 -30.57 32.45 -3.74
N ASN A 942 -31.66 32.10 -4.41
CA ASN A 942 -32.15 30.72 -4.44
C ASN A 942 -31.17 29.75 -5.13
N LEU A 943 -30.50 30.18 -6.20
CA LEU A 943 -29.43 29.42 -6.85
C LEU A 943 -28.20 29.27 -5.95
N ALA A 944 -27.82 30.33 -5.22
CA ALA A 944 -26.73 30.30 -4.26
C ALA A 944 -27.02 29.34 -3.10
N ILE A 945 -28.25 29.32 -2.57
CA ILE A 945 -28.68 28.38 -1.52
C ILE A 945 -28.62 26.93 -2.03
N LYS A 946 -29.08 26.66 -3.26
CA LYS A 946 -28.96 25.33 -3.88
C LYS A 946 -27.49 24.92 -4.06
N ALA A 947 -26.64 25.82 -4.54
CA ALA A 947 -25.21 25.59 -4.69
C ALA A 947 -24.52 25.35 -3.33
N MET A 948 -24.93 26.08 -2.29
CA MET A 948 -24.42 25.90 -0.93
C MET A 948 -24.79 24.54 -0.36
N LYS A 949 -26.04 24.10 -0.54
CA LYS A 949 -26.50 22.77 -0.15
C LYS A 949 -25.68 21.67 -0.83
N ASN A 950 -25.47 21.77 -2.14
CA ASN A 950 -24.65 20.82 -2.89
C ASN A 950 -23.18 20.84 -2.44
N LYS A 951 -22.61 22.01 -2.16
CA LYS A 951 -21.20 22.14 -1.73
C LYS A 951 -20.96 21.55 -0.34
N LEU A 952 -21.87 21.81 0.61
CA LEU A 952 -21.83 21.19 1.94
C LEU A 952 -22.05 19.68 1.86
N TYR A 953 -22.94 19.22 0.97
CA TYR A 953 -23.21 17.79 0.77
C TYR A 953 -21.95 17.08 0.27
N GLN A 954 -21.29 17.65 -0.75
CA GLN A 954 -20.04 17.11 -1.26
C GLN A 954 -18.97 17.05 -0.16
N MET A 955 -18.81 18.10 0.65
CA MET A 955 -17.81 18.11 1.73
C MET A 955 -18.09 17.05 2.80
N GLN A 956 -19.33 16.88 3.25
CA GLN A 956 -19.69 15.83 4.22
C GLN A 956 -19.55 14.44 3.62
N TYR A 957 -19.86 14.26 2.33
CA TYR A 957 -19.67 13.01 1.60
C TYR A 957 -18.18 12.66 1.49
N ASP A 958 -17.34 13.61 1.07
CA ASP A 958 -15.90 13.44 0.96
C ASP A 958 -15.29 13.09 2.34
N GLU A 959 -15.72 13.75 3.42
CA GLU A 959 -15.28 13.47 4.80
C GLU A 959 -15.76 12.10 5.31
N GLN A 960 -16.94 11.63 4.89
CA GLN A 960 -17.44 10.28 5.19
C GLN A 960 -16.64 9.21 4.44
N GLN A 961 -16.39 9.42 3.14
CA GLN A 961 -15.61 8.51 2.30
C GLN A 961 -14.16 8.41 2.76
N GLU A 962 -13.51 9.53 3.09
CA GLU A 962 -12.13 9.55 3.60
C GLU A 962 -12.03 8.78 4.93
N ARG A 963 -12.97 8.97 5.87
CA ARG A 963 -13.03 8.18 7.11
C ARG A 963 -13.19 6.68 6.84
N LEU A 964 -14.13 6.29 5.98
CA LEU A 964 -14.33 4.88 5.61
C LEU A 964 -13.09 4.28 4.92
N PHE A 965 -12.42 5.03 4.05
CA PHE A 965 -11.17 4.63 3.41
C PHE A 965 -10.04 4.42 4.43
N GLN A 966 -9.86 5.34 5.37
CA GLN A 966 -8.87 5.21 6.44
C GLN A 966 -9.15 4.01 7.35
N THR A 967 -10.40 3.80 7.78
CA THR A 967 -10.80 2.63 8.57
C THR A 967 -10.60 1.32 7.80
N ARG A 968 -11.02 1.27 6.51
CA ARG A 968 -10.78 0.10 5.64
C ARG A 968 -9.29 -0.22 5.58
N LYS A 969 -8.43 0.77 5.29
CA LYS A 969 -6.98 0.62 5.20
C LYS A 969 -6.35 0.12 6.51
N GLN A 970 -6.82 0.60 7.66
CA GLN A 970 -6.39 0.12 8.98
C GLN A 970 -6.78 -1.35 9.22
N GLN A 971 -7.98 -1.75 8.83
CA GLN A 971 -8.45 -3.13 8.99
C GLN A 971 -7.76 -4.13 8.04
N THR A 972 -7.55 -3.74 6.77
CA THR A 972 -6.91 -4.63 5.79
C THR A 972 -5.40 -4.78 6.00
N GLY A 973 -4.76 -3.76 6.61
CA GLY A 973 -3.31 -3.73 6.82
C GLY A 973 -2.53 -3.84 5.51
N SER A 974 -1.40 -4.54 5.54
CA SER A 974 -0.59 -4.87 4.37
C SER A 974 -0.95 -6.21 3.72
N GLY A 975 -1.94 -6.94 4.28
CA GLY A 975 -2.33 -8.28 3.82
C GLY A 975 -1.27 -9.38 4.04
N ASN A 976 -0.15 -9.06 4.69
CA ASN A 976 0.99 -9.96 4.88
C ASN A 976 0.75 -11.05 5.94
N ARG A 977 1.54 -12.12 5.85
CA ARG A 977 1.46 -13.33 6.71
C ARG A 977 1.66 -13.08 8.22
N ASN A 978 2.10 -11.89 8.62
CA ASN A 978 2.44 -11.54 10.00
C ASN A 978 1.30 -10.83 10.75
N GLU A 979 0.44 -10.09 10.05
CA GLU A 979 -0.64 -9.23 10.62
C GLU A 979 -1.94 -10.01 10.89
N LYS A 980 -1.81 -11.31 11.17
CA LYS A 980 -2.94 -12.24 11.26
C LYS A 980 -3.72 -12.06 12.56
N ILE A 981 -5.05 -12.01 12.46
CA ILE A 981 -5.96 -12.15 13.62
C ILE A 981 -6.31 -13.62 13.88
N ARG A 982 -6.36 -14.45 12.83
CA ARG A 982 -6.74 -15.86 12.94
C ARG A 982 -5.97 -16.75 11.96
N THR A 983 -5.54 -17.93 12.43
CA THR A 983 -4.94 -18.99 11.62
C THR A 983 -5.86 -20.21 11.52
N TYR A 984 -6.17 -20.64 10.31
CA TYR A 984 -6.91 -21.86 9.98
C TYR A 984 -5.91 -22.93 9.53
N ASN A 985 -5.58 -23.87 10.41
CA ASN A 985 -4.63 -24.96 10.13
C ASN A 985 -5.41 -26.25 9.83
N ILE A 986 -5.59 -26.55 8.55
CA ILE A 986 -6.39 -27.70 8.08
C ILE A 986 -5.73 -29.04 8.44
N PRO A 987 -4.40 -29.25 8.25
CA PRO A 987 -3.74 -30.52 8.62
C PRO A 987 -3.88 -30.90 10.10
N GLN A 988 -3.98 -29.91 10.99
CA GLN A 988 -4.17 -30.12 12.44
C GLN A 988 -5.64 -30.03 12.88
N ASN A 989 -6.57 -29.85 11.94
CA ASN A 989 -7.99 -29.59 12.17
C ASN A 989 -8.24 -28.56 13.30
N ARG A 990 -7.51 -27.43 13.24
CA ARG A 990 -7.40 -26.44 14.31
C ARG A 990 -7.46 -25.01 13.78
N ILE A 991 -8.20 -24.16 14.49
CA ILE A 991 -8.23 -22.71 14.31
C ILE A 991 -7.66 -22.06 15.58
N THR A 992 -6.81 -21.05 15.37
CA THR A 992 -6.23 -20.22 16.43
C THR A 992 -6.59 -18.77 16.14
N ASP A 993 -7.42 -18.14 16.97
CA ASP A 993 -7.59 -16.69 16.98
C ASP A 993 -6.56 -16.11 17.94
N GLU A 994 -5.67 -15.23 17.47
CA GLU A 994 -4.51 -14.77 18.26
C GLU A 994 -4.93 -13.86 19.43
N ARG A 995 -6.21 -13.50 19.53
CA ARG A 995 -6.80 -12.72 20.63
C ARG A 995 -7.38 -13.60 21.74
N LEU A 996 -7.63 -14.88 21.47
CA LEU A 996 -8.22 -15.85 22.40
C LEU A 996 -7.17 -16.87 22.86
N SER A 997 -7.24 -17.27 24.13
CA SER A 997 -6.34 -18.25 24.73
C SER A 997 -6.62 -19.70 24.26
N GLU A 998 -7.84 -19.98 23.81
CA GLU A 998 -8.30 -21.31 23.42
C GLU A 998 -8.30 -21.52 21.90
N ASN A 999 -7.98 -22.74 21.48
CA ASN A 999 -8.00 -23.13 20.07
C ASN A 999 -9.30 -23.85 19.74
N VAL A 1000 -9.95 -23.48 18.65
CA VAL A 1000 -11.14 -24.18 18.15
C VAL A 1000 -10.71 -25.37 17.30
N HIS A 1001 -11.22 -26.55 17.61
CA HIS A 1001 -11.07 -27.74 16.78
C HIS A 1001 -12.25 -27.88 15.82
N ASN A 1002 -12.12 -28.75 14.81
CA ASN A 1002 -13.12 -28.98 13.75
C ASN A 1002 -13.34 -27.77 12.83
N VAL A 1003 -12.40 -27.53 11.91
CA VAL A 1003 -12.38 -26.37 11.01
C VAL A 1003 -13.60 -26.34 10.10
N ASN A 1004 -14.05 -27.49 9.59
CA ASN A 1004 -15.20 -27.56 8.67
C ASN A 1004 -16.47 -27.01 9.34
N GLU A 1005 -16.78 -27.47 10.55
CA GLU A 1005 -17.95 -27.01 11.34
C GLU A 1005 -17.86 -25.53 11.75
N PHE A 1006 -16.66 -24.95 11.75
CA PHE A 1006 -16.48 -23.51 11.92
C PHE A 1006 -16.70 -22.75 10.60
N LEU A 1007 -16.16 -23.24 9.48
CA LEU A 1007 -16.35 -22.67 8.14
C LEU A 1007 -17.80 -22.81 7.63
N ASP A 1008 -18.59 -23.72 8.18
CA ASP A 1008 -20.05 -23.77 7.97
C ASP A 1008 -20.75 -22.49 8.47
N GLY A 1009 -20.10 -21.71 9.37
CA GLY A 1009 -20.54 -20.37 9.75
C GLY A 1009 -21.65 -20.33 10.79
N THR A 1010 -21.88 -21.39 11.57
CA THR A 1010 -23.01 -21.47 12.52
C THR A 1010 -22.58 -21.32 13.99
N HIS A 1011 -22.87 -22.32 14.85
CA HIS A 1011 -22.75 -22.22 16.30
C HIS A 1011 -21.31 -21.98 16.80
N ARG A 1012 -20.30 -22.58 16.16
CA ARG A 1012 -18.89 -22.39 16.57
C ARG A 1012 -18.39 -20.97 16.33
N LEU A 1013 -18.68 -20.40 15.17
CA LEU A 1013 -18.34 -19.01 14.86
C LEU A 1013 -19.10 -18.06 15.80
N HIS A 1014 -20.39 -18.32 16.06
CA HIS A 1014 -21.16 -17.55 17.03
C HIS A 1014 -20.51 -17.54 18.42
N THR A 1015 -20.12 -18.72 18.93
CA THR A 1015 -19.50 -18.87 20.26
C THR A 1015 -18.23 -18.03 20.39
N ILE A 1016 -17.40 -18.02 19.34
CA ILE A 1016 -16.14 -17.25 19.30
C ILE A 1016 -16.39 -15.74 19.24
N ILE A 1017 -17.38 -15.29 18.45
CA ILE A 1017 -17.78 -13.88 18.40
C ILE A 1017 -18.28 -13.39 19.77
N GLU A 1018 -19.07 -14.20 20.49
CA GLU A 1018 -19.53 -13.83 21.84
C GLU A 1018 -18.40 -13.87 22.89
N GLN A 1019 -17.42 -14.78 22.78
CA GLN A 1019 -16.21 -14.74 23.61
C GLN A 1019 -15.39 -13.47 23.37
N LEU A 1020 -15.18 -13.08 22.10
CA LEU A 1020 -14.47 -11.85 21.73
C LEU A 1020 -15.18 -10.59 22.25
N LYS A 1021 -16.52 -10.52 22.15
CA LYS A 1021 -17.33 -9.45 22.76
C LYS A 1021 -17.15 -9.35 24.26
N GLN A 1022 -17.18 -10.49 24.98
CA GLN A 1022 -16.98 -10.51 26.42
C GLN A 1022 -15.58 -10.03 26.81
N GLN A 1023 -14.55 -10.41 26.04
CA GLN A 1023 -13.18 -9.98 26.26
C GLN A 1023 -12.97 -8.48 26.01
N ASP A 1024 -13.54 -7.91 24.94
CA ASP A 1024 -13.54 -6.46 24.68
C ASP A 1024 -14.26 -5.69 25.80
N ARG A 1025 -15.46 -6.15 26.23
CA ARG A 1025 -16.18 -5.55 27.36
C ARG A 1025 -15.33 -5.55 28.63
N LEU A 1026 -14.65 -6.65 28.95
CA LEU A 1026 -13.72 -6.75 30.09
C LEU A 1026 -12.50 -5.84 29.94
N GLN A 1027 -11.91 -5.74 28.75
CA GLN A 1027 -10.75 -4.88 28.51
C GLN A 1027 -11.10 -3.40 28.72
N ARG A 1028 -12.25 -2.94 28.18
CA ARG A 1028 -12.73 -1.56 28.39
C ARG A 1028 -12.99 -1.24 29.86
N LEU A 1029 -13.50 -2.19 30.65
CA LEU A 1029 -13.62 -2.01 32.11
C LEU A 1029 -12.26 -1.82 32.78
N ILE A 1030 -11.25 -2.60 32.40
CA ILE A 1030 -9.88 -2.46 32.93
C ILE A 1030 -9.29 -1.11 32.56
N GLU A 1031 -9.45 -0.65 31.31
CA GLU A 1031 -8.99 0.67 30.86
C GLU A 1031 -9.62 1.83 31.65
N LEU A 1032 -10.92 1.74 31.97
CA LEU A 1032 -11.60 2.69 32.86
C LEU A 1032 -10.99 2.69 34.27
N THR A 1033 -10.66 1.51 34.84
CA THR A 1033 -10.00 1.48 36.16
C THR A 1033 -8.64 2.15 36.16
N ASN A 1034 -7.87 2.03 35.07
CA ASN A 1034 -6.54 2.63 34.95
C ASN A 1034 -6.59 4.15 34.75
N LYS A 1035 -7.51 4.64 33.90
CA LYS A 1035 -7.76 6.08 33.70
C LYS A 1035 -8.22 6.77 34.99
N SER A 1036 -8.89 6.05 35.90
CA SER A 1036 -9.36 6.58 37.18
C SER A 1036 -8.30 6.71 38.29
N SER A 1037 -7.06 6.26 38.02
CA SER A 1037 -5.94 6.24 38.98
C SER A 1037 -4.80 7.20 38.66
N ASN A 1038 -4.90 7.95 37.55
CA ASN A 1038 -4.11 9.15 37.26
C ASN A 1038 -4.98 10.39 37.48
#